data_AF-A0A6J0V8C2-F1
#
_entry.id   AF-A0A6J0V8C2-F1
#
_cell.length_a   1.000
_cell.length_b   1.000
_cell.length_c   1.000
_cell.angle_alpha   90.00
_cell.angle_beta   90.00
_cell.angle_gamma   90.00
#
_symmetry.space_group_name_H-M   'P 1'
#
loop_
_entity.id
_entity.type
_entity.pdbx_description
1 polymer ?
#
loop_
_entity_poly.entity_id
_entity_poly.type
_entity_poly.pdbx_seq_one_letter_code
_entity_poly.pdbx_strand_id
1 'polypeptide(L)'
;MELLWVATISICFLSVLHLGESSYDKILSHSRIRGRDQGPNVCALQQVMGTNKKYFSTCRNWYQGAICGKKATVLYECCPGYMKMEGMRGCPAVAPIDHVYGTLGIVGATSTQRYSDMSKLREEIEGPGSYTFFAPSNEAWDLLDREIHSGLIENVNIELYNALRNHMVNKRMLTKDLRNGMTLVSMYNNQNLHINHYPNGVVTVNCARVIHGNQIATNGVVHVIDRVLTPVGNTIEDFIEAEDDLSSLRAAAFASGVMDTLGKPGHYTLFAPTNEAFEKLPRGVLERIMGDKVASEALMKFHILNTLQCSEAITGGAAFETLEGNTVEIGCDGESLTINGIKMVNRKDIVTSNGVIHLIDEVLIPDSAKQVIELAGPQQATFKDLVSQVGLAASLKPEEEYTLLAPLNGAFSDDTLTMDQRILKLILQNHILKVKVGLNDLYNGQFLETLGGKKLRVFVYRTAVCVENSCMVRGSKEGRNGFIHVFREIIQPAEKTLHELLRSDKRFSIFLSLVEAADLEEVLSQPGDWTLFVPTNDAFKGLTEQEKQTLINDQNALRNILLYHLTRGVFIGNGFEPGVTNILKTIQGGKLYLKVINDTLLVNELKSKESDVMATNGVIHVIDKLLYPADTPVGNDQLLAILKKLIKYIQIKFVRGSTFKEIPLTFYTTRIITKVVDPKIKVIESSFEPITKKEDVKTITRVVGGTTIRKEIEVPSITKVTKVIEGEPEFKLVREGETITKVIHGEPIIKKYTKIIDGHPVEVTEKQVTEERIIQGPELKYTQITTGGGAEAEETLKKLLEEETPVRKIQTSRRTQGSPRRRTRLVRPGAKKQNPQKGN
;
A
#
# COMPACT_ATOMS: atom_id res chain seq x y z
N MET A 1 23.92 24.31 50.00
CA MET A 1 23.57 22.87 49.97
C MET A 1 23.33 22.45 48.52
N GLU A 2 24.32 22.70 47.65
CA GLU A 2 24.12 22.65 46.18
C GLU A 2 25.15 21.74 45.47
N LEU A 3 26.21 21.33 46.16
CA LEU A 3 27.28 20.47 45.63
C LEU A 3 26.89 19.00 45.42
N LEU A 4 25.70 18.56 45.87
CA LEU A 4 25.24 17.17 45.75
C LEU A 4 24.31 16.89 44.56
N TRP A 5 23.89 17.92 43.81
CA TRP A 5 23.04 17.76 42.62
C TRP A 5 23.83 17.74 41.30
N VAL A 6 25.08 18.20 41.29
CA VAL A 6 25.94 18.18 40.09
C VAL A 6 26.53 16.79 39.84
N ALA A 7 26.89 16.07 40.91
CA ALA A 7 27.54 14.75 40.82
C ALA A 7 26.66 13.65 40.18
N THR A 8 25.33 13.72 40.35
CA THR A 8 24.40 12.74 39.79
C THR A 8 24.10 12.97 38.30
N ILE A 9 24.14 14.21 37.83
CA ILE A 9 23.88 14.54 36.42
C ILE A 9 25.07 14.11 35.53
N SER A 10 26.30 14.30 35.99
CA SER A 10 27.52 13.85 35.28
C SER A 10 27.61 12.33 35.10
N ILE A 11 26.97 11.54 35.97
CA ILE A 11 26.94 10.07 35.85
C ILE A 11 25.91 9.62 34.81
N CYS A 12 24.77 10.32 34.68
CA CYS A 12 23.78 10.03 33.63
C CYS A 12 24.30 10.36 32.22
N PHE A 13 25.11 11.42 32.06
CA PHE A 13 25.67 11.79 30.75
C PHE A 13 26.82 10.90 30.25
N LEU A 14 27.37 10.03 31.10
CA LEU A 14 28.31 8.97 30.68
C LEU A 14 27.64 7.76 30.01
N SER A 15 26.31 7.76 29.87
CA SER A 15 25.57 6.70 29.17
C SER A 15 25.67 6.74 27.63
N VAL A 16 26.22 7.82 27.05
CA VAL A 16 26.32 8.01 25.58
C VAL A 16 27.78 8.02 25.08
N LEU A 17 28.57 7.05 25.56
CA LEU A 17 29.78 6.58 24.87
C LEU A 17 29.68 5.09 24.57
N HIS A 18 28.64 4.71 23.82
CA HIS A 18 28.65 3.48 23.04
C HIS A 18 29.76 3.58 21.97
N LEU A 19 30.95 3.07 22.30
CA LEU A 19 31.88 2.55 21.31
C LEU A 19 31.13 1.46 20.55
N GLY A 20 30.64 1.79 19.35
CA GLY A 20 29.62 1.00 18.68
C GLY A 20 30.07 -0.42 18.36
N GLU A 21 29.60 -1.40 19.16
CA GLU A 21 29.80 -2.82 18.88
C GLU A 21 29.28 -3.16 17.49
N SER A 22 30.04 -3.95 16.72
CA SER A 22 29.64 -4.32 15.36
C SER A 22 28.49 -5.33 15.36
N SER A 23 27.84 -5.51 14.22
CA SER A 23 26.74 -6.50 14.08
C SER A 23 27.24 -7.92 14.39
N TYR A 24 28.47 -8.25 13.97
CA TYR A 24 29.16 -9.47 14.35
C TYR A 24 29.35 -9.61 15.87
N ASP A 25 29.89 -8.59 16.55
CA ASP A 25 30.18 -8.66 18.00
C ASP A 25 28.90 -8.83 18.83
N LYS A 26 27.82 -8.13 18.47
CA LYS A 26 26.50 -8.26 19.11
C LYS A 26 25.91 -9.66 18.97
N ILE A 27 26.10 -10.30 17.81
CA ILE A 27 25.58 -11.64 17.56
C ILE A 27 26.49 -12.71 18.19
N LEU A 28 27.80 -12.46 18.27
CA LEU A 28 28.75 -13.29 19.01
C LEU A 28 28.50 -13.21 20.54
N SER A 29 28.14 -12.06 21.08
CA SER A 29 27.77 -11.93 22.51
C SER A 29 26.45 -12.66 22.81
N HIS A 30 25.46 -12.58 21.93
CA HIS A 30 24.24 -13.39 22.01
C HIS A 30 24.54 -14.91 21.89
N SER A 31 25.48 -15.31 21.03
CA SER A 31 25.93 -16.70 20.90
C SER A 31 26.62 -17.21 22.18
N ARG A 32 27.44 -16.38 22.84
CA ARG A 32 28.03 -16.66 24.16
C ARG A 32 26.97 -16.83 25.25
N ILE A 33 25.94 -16.00 25.27
CA ILE A 33 24.83 -16.11 26.24
C ILE A 33 24.10 -17.45 26.07
N ARG A 34 23.83 -17.87 24.83
CA ARG A 34 23.22 -19.18 24.51
C ARG A 34 24.14 -20.37 24.80
N GLY A 35 25.45 -20.20 24.67
CA GLY A 35 26.45 -21.24 24.92
C GLY A 35 26.82 -21.44 26.41
N ARG A 36 26.50 -20.46 27.27
CA ARG A 36 26.93 -20.37 28.68
C ARG A 36 26.72 -21.65 29.48
N ASP A 37 25.60 -22.33 29.30
CA ASP A 37 25.27 -23.54 30.08
C ASP A 37 26.16 -24.74 29.71
N GLN A 38 26.81 -24.73 28.55
CA GLN A 38 27.79 -25.76 28.19
C GLN A 38 29.14 -25.54 28.87
N GLY A 39 29.49 -24.31 29.23
CA GLY A 39 30.69 -23.96 29.99
C GLY A 39 31.27 -22.57 29.65
N PRO A 40 32.40 -22.19 30.25
CA PRO A 40 33.09 -20.94 29.93
C PRO A 40 33.47 -20.87 28.45
N ASN A 41 33.30 -19.69 27.85
CA ASN A 41 33.70 -19.33 26.48
C ASN A 41 33.18 -20.28 25.37
N VAL A 42 32.08 -20.99 25.62
CA VAL A 42 31.36 -21.75 24.59
C VAL A 42 30.42 -20.81 23.84
N CYS A 43 30.41 -20.92 22.52
CA CYS A 43 29.49 -20.24 21.62
C CYS A 43 28.48 -21.25 21.05
N ALA A 44 27.23 -20.82 20.92
CA ALA A 44 26.19 -21.61 20.26
C ALA A 44 25.99 -21.14 18.82
N LEU A 45 26.19 -22.06 17.87
CA LEU A 45 26.03 -21.85 16.42
C LEU A 45 24.82 -22.63 15.92
N GLN A 46 24.28 -22.25 14.77
CA GLN A 46 23.34 -23.07 14.01
C GLN A 46 24.03 -23.65 12.78
N GLN A 47 24.04 -24.97 12.65
CA GLN A 47 24.48 -25.68 11.44
C GLN A 47 23.25 -26.05 10.60
N VAL A 48 23.33 -25.85 9.28
CA VAL A 48 22.22 -26.17 8.36
C VAL A 48 22.19 -27.68 8.09
N MET A 49 21.04 -28.33 8.29
CA MET A 49 20.92 -29.78 8.10
C MET A 49 21.20 -30.17 6.64
N GLY A 50 22.15 -31.09 6.46
CA GLY A 50 22.61 -31.55 5.15
C GLY A 50 23.80 -30.77 4.58
N THR A 51 24.33 -29.75 5.26
CA THR A 51 25.56 -29.05 4.86
C THR A 51 26.51 -28.83 6.03
N ASN A 52 27.74 -28.40 5.75
CA ASN A 52 28.73 -28.01 6.75
C ASN A 52 28.64 -26.53 7.15
N LYS A 53 27.65 -25.77 6.63
CA LYS A 53 27.55 -24.33 6.87
C LYS A 53 27.05 -24.04 8.28
N LYS A 54 27.86 -23.30 9.04
CA LYS A 54 27.61 -22.88 10.42
C LYS A 54 27.44 -21.36 10.48
N TYR A 55 26.45 -20.89 11.24
CA TYR A 55 26.16 -19.46 11.40
C TYR A 55 26.04 -19.09 12.89
N PHE A 56 26.69 -17.99 13.27
CA PHE A 56 26.31 -17.23 14.47
C PHE A 56 25.01 -16.49 14.13
N SER A 57 23.86 -16.97 14.62
CA SER A 57 22.57 -16.53 14.10
C SER A 57 21.87 -15.46 14.93
N THR A 58 21.12 -14.58 14.23
CA THR A 58 20.23 -13.59 14.85
C THR A 58 19.19 -14.28 15.75
N CYS A 59 18.57 -13.54 16.68
CA CYS A 59 17.49 -14.10 17.50
C CYS A 59 16.29 -14.56 16.66
N ARG A 60 16.02 -13.91 15.51
CA ARG A 60 14.95 -14.31 14.58
C ARG A 60 15.20 -15.71 14.02
N ASN A 61 16.36 -15.91 13.38
CA ASN A 61 16.72 -17.19 12.75
C ASN A 61 16.90 -18.31 13.81
N TRP A 62 17.40 -17.96 15.00
CA TRP A 62 17.52 -18.89 16.13
C TRP A 62 16.16 -19.46 16.54
N TYR A 63 15.15 -18.62 16.80
CA TYR A 63 13.82 -19.09 17.19
C TYR A 63 13.01 -19.69 16.04
N GLN A 64 13.33 -19.37 14.78
CA GLN A 64 12.76 -20.06 13.61
C GLN A 64 13.27 -21.51 13.45
N GLY A 65 14.43 -21.85 14.04
CA GLY A 65 14.99 -23.21 13.95
C GLY A 65 15.40 -23.64 12.53
N ALA A 66 15.51 -22.69 11.60
CA ALA A 66 15.75 -22.92 10.18
C ALA A 66 16.57 -21.77 9.56
N ILE A 67 17.35 -22.10 8.53
CA ILE A 67 18.14 -21.17 7.71
C ILE A 67 17.99 -21.63 6.26
N CYS A 68 17.73 -20.71 5.33
CA CYS A 68 17.49 -21.01 3.91
C CYS A 68 16.53 -22.20 3.69
N GLY A 69 15.34 -22.15 4.29
CA GLY A 69 14.30 -23.20 4.19
C GLY A 69 14.61 -24.53 4.87
N LYS A 70 15.88 -24.84 5.20
CA LYS A 70 16.29 -26.09 5.84
C LYS A 70 16.31 -25.94 7.37
N LYS A 71 16.00 -27.02 8.09
CA LYS A 71 16.14 -27.07 9.55
C LYS A 71 17.61 -26.85 9.94
N ALA A 72 17.83 -26.16 11.05
CA ALA A 72 19.16 -25.92 11.59
C ALA A 72 19.31 -26.56 12.99
N THR A 73 20.36 -27.36 13.16
CA THR A 73 20.74 -27.94 14.47
C THR A 73 21.61 -26.96 15.25
N VAL A 74 21.48 -26.98 16.58
CA VAL A 74 22.35 -26.21 17.47
C VAL A 74 23.65 -26.99 17.70
N LEU A 75 24.78 -26.34 17.42
CA LEU A 75 26.12 -26.85 17.69
C LEU A 75 26.80 -25.96 18.73
N TYR A 76 27.63 -26.55 19.59
CA TYR A 76 28.34 -25.84 20.66
C TYR A 76 29.84 -26.00 20.50
N GLU A 77 30.51 -24.90 20.14
CA GLU A 77 31.94 -24.85 19.83
C GLU A 77 32.63 -23.79 20.71
N CYS A 78 33.96 -23.77 20.75
CA CYS A 78 34.64 -22.67 21.42
C CYS A 78 34.43 -21.37 20.66
N CYS A 79 34.21 -20.28 21.38
CA CYS A 79 34.23 -18.96 20.76
C CYS A 79 35.63 -18.65 20.18
N PRO A 80 35.73 -17.79 19.14
CA PRO A 80 37.02 -17.33 18.62
C PRO A 80 37.94 -16.84 19.75
N GLY A 81 39.22 -17.23 19.68
CA GLY A 81 40.23 -17.01 20.72
C GLY A 81 40.26 -18.02 21.89
N TYR A 82 39.41 -19.06 21.93
CA TYR A 82 39.36 -20.02 23.05
C TYR A 82 39.43 -21.49 22.60
N MET A 83 39.89 -22.36 23.50
CA MET A 83 40.03 -23.80 23.28
C MET A 83 39.59 -24.64 24.48
N LYS A 84 39.28 -25.92 24.22
CA LYS A 84 39.00 -26.92 25.27
C LYS A 84 40.29 -27.34 25.97
N MET A 85 40.17 -27.79 27.22
CA MET A 85 41.24 -28.56 27.89
C MET A 85 40.69 -29.91 28.35
N GLU A 86 41.54 -30.92 28.38
CA GLU A 86 41.16 -32.27 28.78
C GLU A 86 40.63 -32.31 30.22
N GLY A 87 39.60 -33.12 30.47
CA GLY A 87 38.91 -33.19 31.76
C GLY A 87 38.08 -31.96 32.15
N MET A 88 38.13 -30.85 31.41
CA MET A 88 37.43 -29.61 31.75
C MET A 88 36.17 -29.36 30.89
N ARG A 89 35.17 -28.73 31.51
CA ARG A 89 33.91 -28.35 30.84
C ARG A 89 34.06 -27.03 30.09
N GLY A 90 33.51 -26.97 28.88
CA GLY A 90 33.55 -25.79 28.02
C GLY A 90 34.93 -25.53 27.42
N CYS A 91 35.29 -24.25 27.27
CA CYS A 91 36.53 -23.78 26.66
C CYS A 91 37.28 -22.84 27.63
N PRO A 92 37.89 -23.39 28.71
CA PRO A 92 38.47 -22.58 29.78
C PRO A 92 39.80 -21.92 29.40
N ALA A 93 40.50 -22.44 28.37
CA ALA A 93 41.77 -21.89 27.91
C ALA A 93 41.57 -20.88 26.78
N VAL A 94 42.41 -19.85 26.77
CA VAL A 94 42.63 -18.99 25.61
C VAL A 94 43.52 -19.76 24.62
N ALA A 95 43.27 -19.65 23.32
CA ALA A 95 44.17 -20.20 22.32
C ALA A 95 45.56 -19.51 22.43
N PRO A 96 46.68 -20.24 22.26
CA PRO A 96 48.00 -19.61 22.28
C PRO A 96 48.10 -18.58 21.15
N ILE A 97 48.69 -17.41 21.45
CA ILE A 97 49.03 -16.44 20.43
C ILE A 97 50.37 -16.82 19.80
N ASP A 98 50.41 -16.86 18.48
CA ASP A 98 51.59 -17.16 17.68
C ASP A 98 51.72 -16.12 16.55
N HIS A 99 52.77 -16.15 15.74
CA HIS A 99 52.81 -15.38 14.50
C HIS A 99 51.73 -15.85 13.51
N VAL A 100 51.42 -15.04 12.49
CA VAL A 100 50.32 -15.30 11.55
C VAL A 100 50.45 -16.70 10.92
N TYR A 101 51.65 -17.15 10.54
CA TYR A 101 51.86 -18.50 10.02
C TYR A 101 51.44 -19.62 10.98
N GLY A 102 51.80 -19.55 12.27
CA GLY A 102 51.41 -20.56 13.25
C GLY A 102 49.91 -20.49 13.59
N THR A 103 49.38 -19.26 13.61
CA THR A 103 47.94 -18.99 13.77
C THR A 103 47.09 -19.66 12.69
N LEU A 104 47.57 -19.78 11.43
CA LEU A 104 46.88 -20.55 10.38
C LEU A 104 46.61 -22.01 10.80
N GLY A 105 47.58 -22.67 11.44
CA GLY A 105 47.44 -24.02 11.96
C GLY A 105 46.48 -24.09 13.16
N ILE A 106 46.56 -23.12 14.08
CA ILE A 106 45.68 -23.02 15.26
C ILE A 106 44.20 -22.88 14.87
N VAL A 107 43.90 -22.19 13.76
CA VAL A 107 42.53 -22.01 13.24
C VAL A 107 42.10 -23.12 12.26
N GLY A 108 42.95 -24.13 12.03
CA GLY A 108 42.66 -25.26 11.15
C GLY A 108 42.80 -24.99 9.65
N ALA A 109 43.30 -23.81 9.23
CA ALA A 109 43.53 -23.45 7.82
C ALA A 109 44.84 -24.05 7.28
N THR A 110 45.02 -25.36 7.45
CA THR A 110 46.26 -26.11 7.20
C THR A 110 46.66 -26.13 5.73
N SER A 111 45.71 -26.11 4.79
CA SER A 111 46.01 -25.94 3.36
C SER A 111 46.65 -24.57 3.10
N THR A 112 46.06 -23.49 3.59
CA THR A 112 46.61 -22.12 3.49
C THR A 112 47.98 -22.00 4.18
N GLN A 113 48.17 -22.68 5.31
CA GLN A 113 49.47 -22.77 6.00
C GLN A 113 50.52 -23.44 5.10
N ARG A 114 50.23 -24.63 4.58
CA ARG A 114 51.11 -25.37 3.66
C ARG A 114 51.45 -24.56 2.41
N TYR A 115 50.48 -23.88 1.81
CA TYR A 115 50.71 -23.04 0.63
C TYR A 115 51.56 -21.80 0.96
N SER A 116 51.48 -21.26 2.18
CA SER A 116 52.35 -20.16 2.63
C SER A 116 53.80 -20.60 2.84
N ASP A 117 54.03 -21.85 3.27
CA ASP A 117 55.35 -22.49 3.35
C ASP A 117 55.93 -22.74 1.94
N MET A 118 55.15 -23.40 1.07
CA MET A 118 55.55 -23.74 -0.31
C MET A 118 55.84 -22.52 -1.19
N SER A 119 55.19 -21.38 -0.95
CA SER A 119 55.37 -20.13 -1.72
C SER A 119 56.46 -19.20 -1.16
N LYS A 120 57.14 -19.58 -0.06
CA LYS A 120 58.07 -18.72 0.72
C LYS A 120 57.44 -17.49 1.39
N LEU A 121 56.11 -17.34 1.34
CA LEU A 121 55.39 -16.31 2.08
C LEU A 121 55.63 -16.41 3.60
N ARG A 122 55.84 -17.63 4.09
CA ARG A 122 56.11 -17.94 5.50
C ARG A 122 57.10 -16.98 6.19
N GLU A 123 58.27 -16.73 5.61
CA GLU A 123 59.32 -15.91 6.25
C GLU A 123 58.83 -14.48 6.56
N GLU A 124 57.95 -13.94 5.72
CA GLU A 124 57.33 -12.63 5.91
C GLU A 124 56.26 -12.64 7.03
N ILE A 125 55.44 -13.70 7.10
CA ILE A 125 54.35 -13.82 8.09
C ILE A 125 54.75 -14.50 9.41
N GLU A 126 55.98 -15.01 9.52
CA GLU A 126 56.69 -15.24 10.80
C GLU A 126 57.44 -13.97 11.25
N GLY A 127 57.84 -13.11 10.30
CA GLY A 127 58.65 -11.91 10.51
C GLY A 127 57.94 -10.70 11.15
N PRO A 128 58.69 -9.59 11.35
CA PRO A 128 58.19 -8.38 11.99
C PRO A 128 57.24 -7.59 11.08
N GLY A 129 55.99 -7.43 11.49
CA GLY A 129 54.98 -6.68 10.74
C GLY A 129 53.66 -6.54 11.50
N SER A 130 52.61 -6.11 10.79
CA SER A 130 51.24 -6.08 11.30
C SER A 130 50.29 -6.46 10.17
N TYR A 131 49.89 -7.72 10.10
CA TYR A 131 49.14 -8.27 8.97
C TYR A 131 47.68 -8.54 9.31
N THR A 132 46.81 -8.52 8.29
CA THR A 132 45.54 -9.25 8.28
C THR A 132 45.63 -10.32 7.20
N PHE A 133 45.32 -11.57 7.52
CA PHE A 133 45.24 -12.65 6.55
C PHE A 133 43.80 -13.19 6.51
N PHE A 134 43.12 -13.00 5.38
CA PHE A 134 41.82 -13.62 5.08
C PHE A 134 42.06 -15.05 4.56
N ALA A 135 42.43 -15.96 5.45
CA ALA A 135 42.87 -17.30 5.10
C ALA A 135 41.71 -18.18 4.62
N PRO A 136 41.74 -18.75 3.41
CA PRO A 136 40.75 -19.75 3.01
C PRO A 136 40.81 -20.97 3.92
N SER A 137 39.64 -21.58 4.19
CA SER A 137 39.57 -22.89 4.85
C SER A 137 40.10 -24.00 3.95
N ASN A 138 40.21 -25.24 4.46
CA ASN A 138 40.66 -26.36 3.62
C ASN A 138 39.62 -26.66 2.53
N GLU A 139 38.34 -26.66 2.92
CA GLU A 139 37.20 -26.85 2.03
C GLU A 139 37.11 -25.77 0.96
N ALA A 140 37.54 -24.54 1.27
CA ALA A 140 37.62 -23.44 0.30
C ALA A 140 38.65 -23.71 -0.82
N TRP A 141 39.74 -24.42 -0.51
CA TRP A 141 40.71 -24.89 -1.51
C TRP A 141 40.23 -26.16 -2.23
N ASP A 142 39.58 -27.09 -1.53
CA ASP A 142 39.01 -28.31 -2.12
C ASP A 142 37.85 -28.03 -3.11
N LEU A 143 37.19 -26.87 -2.95
CA LEU A 143 36.14 -26.35 -3.83
C LEU A 143 36.65 -25.35 -4.90
N LEU A 144 37.95 -25.08 -4.97
CA LEU A 144 38.53 -24.29 -6.06
C LEU A 144 38.48 -25.10 -7.37
N ASP A 145 38.33 -24.41 -8.50
CA ASP A 145 38.44 -25.07 -9.80
C ASP A 145 39.80 -25.76 -9.97
N ARG A 146 39.81 -26.92 -10.63
CA ARG A 146 41.00 -27.77 -10.75
C ARG A 146 42.09 -27.16 -11.63
N GLU A 147 41.73 -26.47 -12.70
CA GLU A 147 42.71 -25.86 -13.60
C GLU A 147 43.38 -24.65 -12.92
N ILE A 148 42.57 -23.83 -12.23
CA ILE A 148 43.06 -22.73 -11.39
C ILE A 148 43.95 -23.26 -10.25
N HIS A 149 43.50 -24.30 -9.54
CA HIS A 149 44.23 -24.90 -8.41
C HIS A 149 45.57 -25.51 -8.83
N SER A 150 45.60 -26.23 -9.95
CA SER A 150 46.83 -26.78 -10.54
C SER A 150 47.79 -25.66 -10.97
N GLY A 151 47.32 -24.64 -11.70
CA GLY A 151 48.16 -23.53 -12.16
C GLY A 151 48.81 -22.74 -11.01
N LEU A 152 48.09 -22.56 -9.89
CA LEU A 152 48.66 -21.97 -8.67
C LEU A 152 49.78 -22.85 -8.08
N ILE A 153 49.56 -24.17 -7.97
CA ILE A 153 50.52 -25.10 -7.33
C ILE A 153 51.73 -25.40 -8.23
N GLU A 154 51.60 -25.36 -9.55
CA GLU A 154 52.73 -25.54 -10.46
C GLU A 154 53.70 -24.34 -10.43
N ASN A 155 53.21 -23.13 -10.16
CA ASN A 155 54.03 -21.92 -10.07
C ASN A 155 54.05 -21.29 -8.66
N VAL A 156 54.50 -22.07 -7.66
CA VAL A 156 54.48 -21.66 -6.24
C VAL A 156 55.19 -20.33 -5.92
N ASN A 157 56.23 -19.98 -6.69
CA ASN A 157 57.06 -18.79 -6.42
C ASN A 157 56.45 -17.49 -6.95
N ILE A 158 55.43 -17.57 -7.83
CA ILE A 158 54.81 -16.40 -8.46
C ILE A 158 53.31 -16.46 -8.22
N GLU A 159 52.58 -17.38 -8.85
CA GLU A 159 51.12 -17.37 -8.82
C GLU A 159 50.55 -17.68 -7.42
N LEU A 160 51.06 -18.72 -6.74
CA LEU A 160 50.62 -19.01 -5.37
C LEU A 160 51.01 -17.89 -4.39
N TYR A 161 52.21 -17.34 -4.52
CA TYR A 161 52.70 -16.23 -3.70
C TYR A 161 51.83 -14.97 -3.87
N ASN A 162 51.53 -14.60 -5.13
CA ASN A 162 50.68 -13.48 -5.50
C ASN A 162 49.23 -13.69 -5.03
N ALA A 163 48.67 -14.88 -5.26
CA ALA A 163 47.33 -15.22 -4.81
C ALA A 163 47.19 -15.11 -3.29
N LEU A 164 48.12 -15.69 -2.51
CA LEU A 164 48.10 -15.58 -1.05
C LEU A 164 48.31 -14.13 -0.57
N ARG A 165 49.20 -13.35 -1.22
CA ARG A 165 49.32 -11.90 -0.96
C ARG A 165 48.05 -11.12 -1.25
N ASN A 166 47.23 -11.55 -2.22
CA ASN A 166 45.92 -10.93 -2.45
C ASN A 166 44.93 -11.18 -1.29
N HIS A 167 45.14 -12.23 -0.49
CA HIS A 167 44.36 -12.49 0.72
C HIS A 167 44.87 -11.71 1.95
N MET A 168 45.90 -10.87 1.79
CA MET A 168 46.57 -10.18 2.90
C MET A 168 46.48 -8.66 2.81
N VAL A 169 46.46 -8.00 3.96
CA VAL A 169 46.53 -6.54 4.11
C VAL A 169 47.65 -6.19 5.10
N ASN A 170 48.44 -5.16 4.81
CA ASN A 170 49.63 -4.75 5.58
C ASN A 170 49.31 -3.99 6.89
N LYS A 171 48.12 -4.20 7.45
CA LYS A 171 47.65 -3.68 8.74
C LYS A 171 46.75 -4.72 9.40
N ARG A 172 46.79 -4.84 10.73
CA ARG A 172 45.82 -5.62 11.52
C ARG A 172 44.43 -4.94 11.54
N MET A 173 43.41 -5.63 11.02
CA MET A 173 42.01 -5.19 10.93
C MET A 173 41.10 -6.23 11.59
N LEU A 174 40.33 -5.86 12.63
CA LEU A 174 39.37 -6.76 13.27
C LEU A 174 37.98 -6.62 12.61
N THR A 175 37.04 -7.56 12.85
CA THR A 175 35.69 -7.53 12.25
C THR A 175 34.90 -6.26 12.54
N LYS A 176 35.19 -5.59 13.66
CA LYS A 176 34.65 -4.26 14.02
C LYS A 176 35.24 -3.10 13.21
N ASP A 177 36.43 -3.29 12.65
CA ASP A 177 37.14 -2.33 11.80
C ASP A 177 36.78 -2.58 10.32
N LEU A 178 36.36 -3.81 9.97
CA LEU A 178 35.76 -4.22 8.69
C LEU A 178 34.32 -3.69 8.56
N ARG A 179 34.20 -2.43 8.11
CA ARG A 179 32.92 -1.74 7.88
C ARG A 179 32.29 -2.11 6.53
N ASN A 180 30.96 -2.04 6.45
CA ASN A 180 30.23 -2.27 5.20
C ASN A 180 30.57 -1.22 4.12
N GLY A 181 30.80 -1.66 2.88
CA GLY A 181 31.22 -0.80 1.77
C GLY A 181 32.68 -0.34 1.85
N MET A 182 33.45 -0.79 2.85
CA MET A 182 34.86 -0.47 2.94
C MET A 182 35.63 -1.21 1.84
N THR A 183 36.61 -0.55 1.22
CA THR A 183 37.59 -1.22 0.36
C THR A 183 38.95 -1.18 1.05
N LEU A 184 39.62 -2.32 1.10
CA LEU A 184 41.01 -2.47 1.55
C LEU A 184 41.93 -2.69 0.36
N VAL A 185 43.19 -2.30 0.49
CA VAL A 185 44.24 -2.55 -0.50
C VAL A 185 45.01 -3.80 -0.07
N SER A 186 45.08 -4.81 -0.95
CA SER A 186 45.79 -6.06 -0.68
C SER A 186 47.30 -5.91 -0.84
N MET A 187 48.04 -6.91 -0.36
CA MET A 187 49.50 -6.98 -0.48
C MET A 187 49.98 -7.49 -1.85
N TYR A 188 49.07 -7.66 -2.82
CA TYR A 188 49.37 -7.99 -4.21
C TYR A 188 48.90 -6.88 -5.16
N ASN A 189 49.84 -6.26 -5.88
CA ASN A 189 49.61 -5.25 -6.92
C ASN A 189 48.59 -4.12 -6.55
N ASN A 190 48.48 -3.79 -5.26
CA ASN A 190 47.47 -2.88 -4.71
C ASN A 190 46.02 -3.22 -5.09
N GLN A 191 45.68 -4.50 -5.28
CA GLN A 191 44.33 -4.91 -5.65
C GLN A 191 43.31 -4.62 -4.53
N ASN A 192 42.06 -4.35 -4.93
CA ASN A 192 40.99 -4.00 -4.01
C ASN A 192 40.32 -5.26 -3.41
N LEU A 193 40.09 -5.21 -2.09
CA LEU A 193 39.28 -6.15 -1.34
C LEU A 193 38.04 -5.42 -0.81
N HIS A 194 36.87 -5.76 -1.35
CA HIS A 194 35.59 -5.16 -0.99
C HIS A 194 35.00 -5.87 0.24
N ILE A 195 34.72 -5.08 1.28
CA ILE A 195 34.29 -5.53 2.60
C ILE A 195 32.82 -5.17 2.81
N ASN A 196 32.00 -6.18 3.06
CA ASN A 196 30.58 -5.99 3.42
C ASN A 196 30.31 -6.57 4.82
N HIS A 197 29.46 -5.90 5.58
CA HIS A 197 29.13 -6.25 6.96
C HIS A 197 27.62 -6.04 7.17
N TYR A 198 26.90 -7.16 7.15
CA TYR A 198 25.44 -7.17 7.05
C TYR A 198 24.78 -7.04 8.44
N PRO A 199 23.51 -6.58 8.52
CA PRO A 199 22.79 -6.44 9.80
C PRO A 199 22.60 -7.75 10.59
N ASN A 200 22.71 -8.90 9.91
CA ASN A 200 22.69 -10.23 10.52
C ASN A 200 24.08 -10.71 10.99
N GLY A 201 25.09 -9.84 11.01
CA GLY A 201 26.44 -10.13 11.52
C GLY A 201 27.34 -10.92 10.56
N VAL A 202 26.86 -11.27 9.37
CA VAL A 202 27.71 -11.83 8.31
C VAL A 202 28.70 -10.75 7.86
N VAL A 203 29.98 -11.12 7.76
CA VAL A 203 31.05 -10.29 7.19
C VAL A 203 31.60 -11.03 5.97
N THR A 204 31.78 -10.34 4.86
CA THR A 204 32.34 -10.90 3.61
C THR A 204 33.48 -10.07 3.05
N VAL A 205 34.45 -10.73 2.43
CA VAL A 205 35.55 -10.12 1.65
C VAL A 205 35.45 -10.66 0.22
N ASN A 206 35.24 -9.79 -0.77
CA ASN A 206 34.89 -10.19 -2.16
C ASN A 206 33.83 -11.32 -2.17
N CYS A 207 32.75 -11.13 -1.41
CA CYS A 207 31.67 -12.10 -1.16
C CYS A 207 32.03 -13.46 -0.53
N ALA A 208 33.31 -13.79 -0.28
CA ALA A 208 33.69 -14.90 0.60
C ALA A 208 33.36 -14.54 2.06
N ARG A 209 32.62 -15.40 2.76
CA ARG A 209 32.15 -15.16 4.14
C ARG A 209 33.22 -15.54 5.16
N VAL A 210 33.42 -14.66 6.14
CA VAL A 210 34.24 -14.94 7.32
C VAL A 210 33.53 -15.98 8.20
N ILE A 211 34.11 -17.19 8.30
CA ILE A 211 33.67 -18.28 9.16
C ILE A 211 34.15 -18.04 10.61
N HIS A 212 35.43 -17.71 10.77
CA HIS A 212 36.09 -17.53 12.07
C HIS A 212 36.96 -16.28 12.06
N GLY A 213 36.39 -15.15 12.50
CA GLY A 213 37.09 -13.87 12.57
C GLY A 213 37.82 -13.62 13.90
N ASN A 214 38.74 -12.65 13.89
CA ASN A 214 39.47 -12.10 15.05
C ASN A 214 40.44 -13.06 15.75
N GLN A 215 41.07 -13.97 15.02
CA GLN A 215 42.08 -14.88 15.60
C GLN A 215 43.42 -14.13 15.68
N ILE A 216 43.74 -13.62 16.87
CA ILE A 216 44.85 -12.67 17.07
C ILE A 216 46.21 -13.37 16.99
N ALA A 217 47.11 -12.81 16.18
CA ALA A 217 48.51 -13.21 16.08
C ALA A 217 49.44 -12.17 16.72
N THR A 218 50.67 -12.56 17.05
CA THR A 218 51.71 -11.67 17.60
C THR A 218 52.06 -10.52 16.64
N ASN A 219 52.10 -10.82 15.33
CA ASN A 219 52.34 -9.89 14.23
C ASN A 219 51.10 -9.63 13.36
N GLY A 220 49.86 -9.87 13.84
CA GLY A 220 48.67 -9.64 13.01
C GLY A 220 47.33 -10.18 13.53
N VAL A 221 46.48 -10.57 12.59
CA VAL A 221 45.20 -11.28 12.81
C VAL A 221 44.87 -12.18 11.61
N VAL A 222 44.29 -13.34 11.88
CA VAL A 222 43.73 -14.25 10.88
C VAL A 222 42.20 -14.20 10.95
N HIS A 223 41.56 -14.21 9.78
CA HIS A 223 40.13 -14.47 9.62
C HIS A 223 39.97 -15.62 8.64
N VAL A 224 39.33 -16.72 9.05
CA VAL A 224 39.07 -17.85 8.12
C VAL A 224 37.88 -17.52 7.24
N ILE A 225 38.02 -17.65 5.92
CA ILE A 225 36.98 -17.41 4.91
C ILE A 225 36.59 -18.70 4.15
N ASP A 226 35.39 -18.73 3.57
CA ASP A 226 34.80 -19.93 2.94
C ASP A 226 35.05 -20.11 1.43
N ARG A 227 35.79 -19.19 0.78
CA ARG A 227 36.22 -19.30 -0.62
C ARG A 227 37.64 -18.73 -0.77
N VAL A 228 38.38 -19.18 -1.78
CA VAL A 228 39.62 -18.54 -2.23
C VAL A 228 39.27 -17.24 -2.97
N LEU A 229 39.93 -16.14 -2.63
CA LEU A 229 39.74 -14.82 -3.25
C LEU A 229 40.47 -14.75 -4.59
N THR A 230 39.72 -14.57 -5.68
CA THR A 230 40.27 -14.09 -6.94
C THR A 230 40.53 -12.58 -6.87
N PRO A 231 41.34 -12.02 -7.78
CA PRO A 231 41.22 -10.63 -8.17
C PRO A 231 39.76 -10.27 -8.48
N VAL A 232 39.35 -9.04 -8.16
CA VAL A 232 38.05 -8.51 -8.57
C VAL A 232 38.07 -8.17 -10.06
N GLY A 233 36.93 -8.29 -10.74
CA GLY A 233 36.79 -7.80 -12.11
C GLY A 233 36.86 -6.27 -12.20
N ASN A 234 36.74 -5.76 -13.42
CA ASN A 234 36.46 -4.35 -13.68
C ASN A 234 35.01 -4.00 -13.24
N THR A 235 34.29 -3.11 -13.91
CA THR A 235 32.92 -2.74 -13.52
C THR A 235 31.88 -3.80 -13.95
N ILE A 236 30.61 -3.61 -13.55
CA ILE A 236 29.50 -4.42 -14.08
C ILE A 236 29.32 -4.21 -15.59
N GLU A 237 29.55 -2.99 -16.10
CA GLU A 237 29.52 -2.68 -17.54
C GLU A 237 30.57 -3.49 -18.31
N ASP A 238 31.84 -3.47 -17.89
CA ASP A 238 32.92 -4.27 -18.49
C ASP A 238 32.58 -5.78 -18.54
N PHE A 239 31.95 -6.32 -17.49
CA PHE A 239 31.57 -7.73 -17.44
C PHE A 239 30.46 -8.08 -18.44
N ILE A 240 29.44 -7.21 -18.57
CA ILE A 240 28.35 -7.39 -19.55
C ILE A 240 28.90 -7.23 -20.98
N GLU A 241 29.92 -6.40 -21.20
CA GLU A 241 30.57 -6.31 -22.51
C GLU A 241 31.33 -7.58 -22.90
N ALA A 242 31.93 -8.29 -21.94
CA ALA A 242 32.80 -9.44 -22.18
C ALA A 242 32.13 -10.83 -22.11
N GLU A 243 31.00 -10.98 -21.40
CA GLU A 243 30.31 -12.27 -21.21
C GLU A 243 29.30 -12.52 -22.35
N ASP A 244 29.57 -13.48 -23.24
CA ASP A 244 28.73 -13.77 -24.42
C ASP A 244 27.28 -14.17 -24.05
N ASP A 245 27.09 -14.84 -22.91
CA ASP A 245 25.76 -15.21 -22.41
C ASP A 245 24.91 -13.99 -21.97
N LEU A 246 25.50 -12.80 -21.89
CA LEU A 246 24.81 -11.54 -21.60
C LEU A 246 24.57 -10.67 -22.84
N SER A 247 24.78 -11.18 -24.06
CA SER A 247 24.62 -10.40 -25.31
C SER A 247 23.26 -9.69 -25.43
N SER A 248 22.18 -10.33 -24.96
CA SER A 248 20.81 -9.79 -24.97
C SER A 248 20.60 -8.73 -23.88
N LEU A 249 21.17 -8.94 -22.70
CA LEU A 249 21.19 -7.96 -21.61
C LEU A 249 21.97 -6.70 -22.01
N ARG A 250 23.14 -6.87 -22.64
CA ARG A 250 23.98 -5.79 -23.19
C ARG A 250 23.18 -4.92 -24.16
N ALA A 251 22.49 -5.53 -25.12
CA ALA A 251 21.65 -4.81 -26.08
C ALA A 251 20.51 -4.02 -25.39
N ALA A 252 19.84 -4.63 -24.39
CA ALA A 252 18.77 -3.97 -23.65
C ALA A 252 19.27 -2.83 -22.74
N ALA A 253 20.42 -2.99 -22.09
CA ALA A 253 21.05 -1.98 -21.24
C ALA A 253 21.51 -0.75 -22.04
N PHE A 254 22.05 -0.94 -23.25
CA PHE A 254 22.36 0.16 -24.17
C PHE A 254 21.09 0.86 -24.68
N ALA A 255 20.09 0.11 -25.17
CA ALA A 255 18.88 0.70 -25.74
C ALA A 255 18.04 1.48 -24.72
N SER A 256 18.04 1.07 -23.45
CA SER A 256 17.39 1.79 -22.34
C SER A 256 18.22 2.96 -21.78
N GLY A 257 19.51 3.05 -22.09
CA GLY A 257 20.43 4.02 -21.50
C GLY A 257 20.81 3.73 -20.04
N VAL A 258 20.70 2.46 -19.60
CA VAL A 258 21.06 2.03 -18.25
C VAL A 258 22.54 1.58 -18.17
N MET A 259 23.16 1.22 -19.30
CA MET A 259 24.56 0.75 -19.36
C MET A 259 25.53 1.69 -18.63
N ASP A 260 25.49 3.00 -18.91
CA ASP A 260 26.30 4.03 -18.25
C ASP A 260 26.21 4.01 -16.71
N THR A 261 25.15 3.46 -16.13
CA THR A 261 24.96 3.36 -14.67
C THR A 261 25.74 2.18 -14.09
N LEU A 262 25.99 1.14 -14.89
CA LEU A 262 26.67 -0.09 -14.51
C LEU A 262 28.21 0.04 -14.56
N GLY A 263 28.77 1.06 -15.24
CA GLY A 263 30.18 1.45 -15.12
C GLY A 263 30.48 2.50 -14.04
N LYS A 264 29.45 3.17 -13.49
CA LYS A 264 29.65 4.22 -12.47
C LYS A 264 30.13 3.61 -11.13
N PRO A 265 31.00 4.31 -10.37
CA PRO A 265 31.38 3.89 -9.02
C PRO A 265 30.15 3.76 -8.10
N GLY A 266 30.05 2.65 -7.38
CA GLY A 266 28.88 2.33 -6.56
C GLY A 266 29.04 1.00 -5.80
N HIS A 267 27.94 0.51 -5.27
CA HIS A 267 27.84 -0.79 -4.58
C HIS A 267 26.55 -1.48 -5.02
N TYR A 268 26.49 -1.88 -6.29
CA TYR A 268 25.29 -2.45 -6.89
C TYR A 268 25.16 -3.96 -6.65
N THR A 269 23.94 -4.48 -6.75
CA THR A 269 23.69 -5.89 -7.10
C THR A 269 22.96 -5.91 -8.43
N LEU A 270 23.47 -6.62 -9.41
CA LEU A 270 22.77 -6.91 -10.66
C LEU A 270 22.31 -8.37 -10.66
N PHE A 271 21.03 -8.60 -10.91
CA PHE A 271 20.52 -9.89 -11.33
C PHE A 271 20.51 -9.93 -12.86
N ALA A 272 21.50 -10.58 -13.47
CA ALA A 272 21.77 -10.50 -14.91
C ALA A 272 21.05 -11.63 -15.67
N PRO A 273 19.96 -11.37 -16.41
CA PRO A 273 19.31 -12.39 -17.21
C PRO A 273 20.20 -12.85 -18.37
N THR A 274 20.36 -14.17 -18.49
CA THR A 274 21.09 -14.83 -19.58
C THR A 274 20.36 -14.69 -20.92
N ASN A 275 21.00 -15.03 -22.05
CA ASN A 275 20.33 -15.09 -23.34
C ASN A 275 19.11 -16.06 -23.27
N GLU A 276 19.25 -17.21 -22.61
CA GLU A 276 18.16 -18.18 -22.39
C GLU A 276 16.97 -17.57 -21.60
N ALA A 277 17.25 -16.67 -20.66
CA ALA A 277 16.22 -15.95 -19.90
C ALA A 277 15.37 -15.02 -20.79
N PHE A 278 15.97 -14.40 -21.80
CA PHE A 278 15.24 -13.61 -22.81
C PHE A 278 14.50 -14.49 -23.81
N GLU A 279 15.05 -15.64 -24.21
CA GLU A 279 14.39 -16.59 -25.12
C GLU A 279 13.11 -17.20 -24.54
N LYS A 280 13.02 -17.32 -23.20
CA LYS A 280 11.79 -17.75 -22.49
C LYS A 280 10.64 -16.74 -22.54
N LEU A 281 10.86 -15.51 -23.00
CA LEU A 281 9.82 -14.48 -23.06
C LEU A 281 8.78 -14.80 -24.15
N PRO A 282 7.46 -14.61 -23.89
CA PRO A 282 6.44 -14.79 -24.92
C PRO A 282 6.68 -13.87 -26.13
N ARG A 283 6.48 -14.42 -27.32
CA ARG A 283 6.75 -13.72 -28.60
C ARG A 283 6.08 -12.34 -28.64
N GLY A 284 6.87 -11.31 -28.92
CA GLY A 284 6.42 -9.91 -28.99
C GLY A 284 6.46 -9.15 -27.67
N VAL A 285 6.59 -9.81 -26.51
CA VAL A 285 6.70 -9.11 -25.21
C VAL A 285 7.99 -8.31 -25.11
N LEU A 286 9.14 -8.90 -25.50
CA LEU A 286 10.42 -8.20 -25.51
C LEU A 286 10.41 -7.03 -26.50
N GLU A 287 9.91 -7.25 -27.72
CA GLU A 287 9.78 -6.21 -28.76
C GLU A 287 8.90 -5.04 -28.30
N ARG A 288 7.75 -5.34 -27.67
CA ARG A 288 6.86 -4.34 -27.05
C ARG A 288 7.54 -3.54 -25.94
N ILE A 289 8.32 -4.19 -25.08
CA ILE A 289 9.00 -3.52 -23.96
C ILE A 289 10.19 -2.68 -24.46
N MET A 290 10.98 -3.17 -25.42
CA MET A 290 12.10 -2.43 -25.99
C MET A 290 11.67 -1.30 -26.94
N GLY A 291 10.48 -1.38 -27.53
CA GLY A 291 9.87 -0.29 -28.31
C GLY A 291 9.36 0.87 -27.45
N ASP A 292 9.19 0.70 -26.14
CA ASP A 292 8.80 1.75 -25.19
C ASP A 292 9.96 2.06 -24.24
N LYS A 293 10.52 3.28 -24.34
CA LYS A 293 11.65 3.69 -23.50
C LYS A 293 11.32 3.61 -22.00
N VAL A 294 10.10 3.92 -21.57
CA VAL A 294 9.71 3.87 -20.16
C VAL A 294 9.64 2.42 -19.67
N ALA A 295 9.09 1.52 -20.48
CA ALA A 295 8.98 0.10 -20.13
C ALA A 295 10.36 -0.59 -20.10
N SER A 296 11.25 -0.27 -21.04
CA SER A 296 12.61 -0.85 -21.10
C SER A 296 13.55 -0.28 -20.04
N GLU A 297 13.47 1.02 -19.73
CA GLU A 297 14.22 1.62 -18.61
C GLU A 297 13.76 1.03 -17.25
N ALA A 298 12.45 0.85 -17.05
CA ALA A 298 11.91 0.16 -15.88
C ALA A 298 12.35 -1.31 -15.81
N LEU A 299 12.30 -2.05 -16.93
CA LEU A 299 12.75 -3.45 -17.00
C LEU A 299 14.20 -3.59 -16.53
N MET A 300 15.12 -2.79 -17.08
CA MET A 300 16.53 -2.87 -16.73
C MET A 300 16.80 -2.42 -15.28
N LYS A 301 16.12 -1.38 -14.80
CA LYS A 301 16.24 -0.90 -13.41
C LYS A 301 15.72 -1.89 -12.37
N PHE A 302 14.69 -2.68 -12.69
CA PHE A 302 14.12 -3.69 -11.78
C PHE A 302 15.07 -4.87 -11.51
N HIS A 303 16.09 -5.07 -12.36
CA HIS A 303 17.15 -6.06 -12.15
C HIS A 303 18.30 -5.57 -11.23
N ILE A 304 18.31 -4.29 -10.84
CA ILE A 304 19.44 -3.66 -10.13
C ILE A 304 19.02 -3.21 -8.73
N LEU A 305 19.81 -3.55 -7.71
CA LEU A 305 19.71 -2.99 -6.37
C LEU A 305 20.80 -1.93 -6.15
N ASN A 306 20.48 -0.86 -5.41
CA ASN A 306 21.47 0.14 -4.97
C ASN A 306 22.28 -0.30 -3.72
N THR A 307 22.40 -1.60 -3.48
CA THR A 307 23.19 -2.20 -2.39
C THR A 307 23.79 -3.52 -2.83
N LEU A 308 24.99 -3.86 -2.33
CA LEU A 308 25.72 -5.08 -2.66
C LEU A 308 25.30 -6.24 -1.74
N GLN A 309 24.67 -7.26 -2.31
CA GLN A 309 24.12 -8.42 -1.61
C GLN A 309 24.84 -9.71 -2.06
N CYS A 310 25.88 -10.10 -1.32
CA CYS A 310 26.55 -11.39 -1.48
C CYS A 310 25.63 -12.54 -1.05
N SER A 311 25.71 -13.70 -1.70
CA SER A 311 24.76 -14.81 -1.47
C SER A 311 24.81 -15.36 -0.05
N GLU A 312 26.00 -15.45 0.56
CA GLU A 312 26.20 -15.90 1.94
C GLU A 312 25.68 -14.91 3.01
N ALA A 313 25.27 -13.70 2.63
CA ALA A 313 24.54 -12.79 3.51
C ALA A 313 23.06 -13.16 3.62
N ILE A 314 22.49 -13.79 2.58
CA ILE A 314 21.07 -14.17 2.52
C ILE A 314 20.88 -15.46 3.31
N THR A 315 20.16 -15.37 4.43
CA THR A 315 19.90 -16.50 5.35
C THR A 315 18.41 -16.83 5.50
N GLY A 316 17.55 -16.08 4.81
CA GLY A 316 16.08 -16.19 4.77
C GLY A 316 15.50 -15.03 3.94
N GLY A 317 14.20 -15.09 3.63
CA GLY A 317 13.52 -14.09 2.80
C GLY A 317 13.51 -12.67 3.38
N ALA A 318 13.87 -11.69 2.55
CA ALA A 318 13.78 -10.26 2.82
C ALA A 318 13.47 -9.49 1.52
N ALA A 319 12.70 -8.41 1.63
CA ALA A 319 12.39 -7.52 0.51
C ALA A 319 13.49 -6.45 0.33
N PHE A 320 13.90 -6.22 -0.91
CA PHE A 320 14.89 -5.21 -1.29
C PHE A 320 14.34 -4.30 -2.39
N GLU A 321 14.57 -3.00 -2.27
CA GLU A 321 14.16 -2.00 -3.26
C GLU A 321 15.11 -1.98 -4.46
N THR A 322 14.52 -2.04 -5.66
CA THR A 322 15.25 -1.98 -6.95
C THR A 322 15.42 -0.53 -7.41
N LEU A 323 16.27 -0.27 -8.41
CA LEU A 323 16.37 1.06 -9.03
C LEU A 323 15.10 1.51 -9.78
N GLU A 324 14.11 0.62 -9.95
CA GLU A 324 12.80 0.94 -10.52
C GLU A 324 11.80 1.43 -9.45
N GLY A 325 12.07 1.14 -8.17
CA GLY A 325 11.28 1.55 -7.01
C GLY A 325 10.37 0.46 -6.44
N ASN A 326 9.97 -0.54 -7.22
CA ASN A 326 9.34 -1.74 -6.66
C ASN A 326 10.37 -2.63 -5.95
N THR A 327 9.86 -3.48 -5.05
CA THR A 327 10.69 -4.42 -4.28
C THR A 327 10.69 -5.83 -4.86
N VAL A 328 11.80 -6.54 -4.69
CA VAL A 328 11.94 -7.98 -4.95
C VAL A 328 12.19 -8.71 -3.62
N GLU A 329 11.59 -9.89 -3.42
CA GLU A 329 11.95 -10.74 -2.29
C GLU A 329 13.16 -11.60 -2.65
N ILE A 330 14.25 -11.43 -1.92
CA ILE A 330 15.47 -12.24 -2.07
C ILE A 330 15.57 -13.16 -0.85
N GLY A 331 15.77 -14.44 -1.12
CA GLY A 331 15.84 -15.51 -0.14
C GLY A 331 16.76 -16.64 -0.58
N CYS A 332 16.61 -17.80 0.04
CA CYS A 332 17.41 -18.99 -0.26
C CYS A 332 16.66 -20.27 0.16
N ASP A 333 16.85 -21.36 -0.60
CA ASP A 333 16.45 -22.71 -0.20
C ASP A 333 17.61 -23.69 -0.41
N GLY A 334 18.22 -24.12 0.70
CA GLY A 334 19.52 -24.77 0.69
C GLY A 334 20.61 -23.77 0.32
N GLU A 335 21.35 -24.07 -0.76
CA GLU A 335 22.47 -23.22 -1.22
C GLU A 335 22.13 -22.33 -2.42
N SER A 336 20.97 -22.60 -3.05
CA SER A 336 20.37 -21.79 -4.11
C SER A 336 19.80 -20.50 -3.53
N LEU A 337 20.13 -19.35 -4.12
CA LEU A 337 19.36 -18.13 -3.94
C LEU A 337 17.98 -18.28 -4.59
N THR A 338 17.00 -17.55 -4.08
CA THR A 338 15.66 -17.45 -4.64
C THR A 338 15.25 -16.00 -4.82
N ILE A 339 14.68 -15.66 -5.98
CA ILE A 339 14.09 -14.34 -6.25
C ILE A 339 12.59 -14.53 -6.38
N ASN A 340 11.80 -13.79 -5.58
CA ASN A 340 10.35 -13.96 -5.44
C ASN A 340 9.92 -15.42 -5.17
N GLY A 341 10.76 -16.17 -4.45
CA GLY A 341 10.60 -17.60 -4.14
C GLY A 341 11.08 -18.57 -5.22
N ILE A 342 11.46 -18.10 -6.41
CA ILE A 342 11.88 -18.93 -7.55
C ILE A 342 13.40 -19.14 -7.55
N LYS A 343 13.85 -20.37 -7.78
CA LYS A 343 15.28 -20.75 -7.89
C LYS A 343 15.85 -20.47 -9.28
N MET A 344 15.86 -19.20 -9.68
CA MET A 344 16.34 -18.78 -11.00
C MET A 344 17.83 -18.39 -11.04
N VAL A 345 18.56 -18.38 -9.92
CA VAL A 345 19.98 -17.96 -9.89
C VAL A 345 20.90 -19.15 -10.21
N ASN A 346 21.55 -19.12 -11.38
CA ASN A 346 22.40 -20.22 -11.86
C ASN A 346 23.88 -20.09 -11.41
N ARG A 347 24.44 -18.88 -11.43
CA ARG A 347 25.84 -18.55 -11.06
C ARG A 347 25.86 -17.26 -10.26
N LYS A 348 26.47 -17.32 -9.08
CA LYS A 348 26.35 -16.31 -8.01
C LYS A 348 27.70 -15.79 -7.53
N ASP A 349 27.69 -14.58 -6.97
CA ASP A 349 28.84 -13.90 -6.39
C ASP A 349 29.97 -13.60 -7.41
N ILE A 350 29.63 -13.13 -8.61
CA ILE A 350 30.61 -12.55 -9.55
C ILE A 350 30.92 -11.13 -9.05
N VAL A 351 32.12 -10.90 -8.53
CA VAL A 351 32.50 -9.63 -7.88
C VAL A 351 33.18 -8.68 -8.85
N THR A 352 32.65 -7.47 -8.94
CA THR A 352 33.15 -6.35 -9.76
C THR A 352 33.61 -5.20 -8.87
N SER A 353 34.36 -4.26 -9.44
CA SER A 353 34.90 -3.09 -8.73
C SER A 353 33.83 -2.13 -8.16
N ASN A 354 32.58 -2.25 -8.61
CA ASN A 354 31.43 -1.44 -8.21
C ASN A 354 30.19 -2.25 -7.79
N GLY A 355 30.30 -3.56 -7.55
CA GLY A 355 29.15 -4.38 -7.14
C GLY A 355 29.34 -5.89 -7.17
N VAL A 356 28.22 -6.59 -7.29
CA VAL A 356 28.15 -8.05 -7.48
C VAL A 356 27.10 -8.39 -8.53
N ILE A 357 27.37 -9.41 -9.34
CA ILE A 357 26.46 -9.95 -10.34
C ILE A 357 26.04 -11.37 -9.94
N HIS A 358 24.75 -11.66 -10.08
CA HIS A 358 24.18 -13.00 -10.00
C HIS A 358 23.43 -13.26 -11.31
N LEU A 359 23.82 -14.29 -12.06
CA LEU A 359 23.19 -14.66 -13.34
C LEU A 359 21.87 -15.38 -13.10
N ILE A 360 20.84 -15.04 -13.88
CA ILE A 360 19.46 -15.55 -13.71
C ILE A 360 18.86 -16.16 -14.98
N ASP A 361 18.08 -17.22 -14.79
CA ASP A 361 17.43 -18.01 -15.84
C ASP A 361 16.07 -17.46 -16.31
N GLU A 362 15.55 -16.38 -15.70
CA GLU A 362 14.26 -15.74 -16.01
C GLU A 362 14.40 -14.21 -15.99
N VAL A 363 13.76 -13.50 -16.91
CA VAL A 363 13.73 -12.02 -16.92
C VAL A 363 12.70 -11.49 -15.91
N LEU A 364 13.15 -10.64 -14.98
CA LEU A 364 12.30 -9.97 -13.99
C LEU A 364 11.53 -8.81 -14.65
N ILE A 365 10.27 -9.03 -15.02
CA ILE A 365 9.41 -7.96 -15.56
C ILE A 365 8.69 -7.23 -14.39
N PRO A 366 8.93 -5.92 -14.16
CA PRO A 366 8.16 -5.15 -13.19
C PRO A 366 6.73 -4.94 -13.68
N ASP A 367 5.79 -4.67 -12.77
CA ASP A 367 4.39 -4.41 -13.17
C ASP A 367 4.28 -3.15 -14.06
N SER A 368 5.12 -2.13 -13.85
CA SER A 368 5.22 -0.91 -14.67
C SER A 368 5.55 -1.14 -16.15
N ALA A 369 6.17 -2.27 -16.52
CA ALA A 369 6.47 -2.65 -17.91
C ALA A 369 5.39 -3.58 -18.53
N LYS A 370 4.45 -4.07 -17.72
CA LYS A 370 3.38 -5.00 -18.13
C LYS A 370 2.20 -4.26 -18.72
N GLN A 371 1.54 -4.91 -19.68
CA GLN A 371 0.22 -4.50 -20.16
C GLN A 371 -0.83 -4.73 -19.08
N VAL A 372 -1.93 -3.96 -19.11
CA VAL A 372 -2.98 -4.04 -18.08
C VAL A 372 -3.52 -5.47 -17.85
N ILE A 373 -3.62 -6.29 -18.91
CA ILE A 373 -4.07 -7.71 -18.85
C ILE A 373 -2.98 -8.69 -18.36
N GLU A 374 -1.70 -8.30 -18.43
CA GLU A 374 -0.57 -9.05 -17.88
C GLU A 374 -0.44 -8.87 -16.35
N LEU A 375 -1.03 -7.82 -15.77
CA LEU A 375 -1.06 -7.56 -14.32
C LEU A 375 -1.91 -8.59 -13.53
N ALA A 376 -2.86 -9.26 -14.20
CA ALA A 376 -3.77 -10.22 -13.60
C ALA A 376 -3.00 -11.46 -13.09
N GLY A 377 -3.05 -11.67 -11.77
CA GLY A 377 -2.35 -12.76 -11.08
C GLY A 377 -3.18 -14.04 -10.95
N PRO A 378 -2.68 -15.05 -10.22
CA PRO A 378 -3.34 -16.35 -10.07
C PRO A 378 -4.78 -16.29 -9.52
N GLN A 379 -5.09 -15.27 -8.71
CA GLN A 379 -6.42 -15.04 -8.14
C GLN A 379 -7.42 -14.38 -9.11
N GLN A 380 -6.96 -13.94 -10.29
CA GLN A 380 -7.77 -13.35 -11.36
C GLN A 380 -7.61 -14.11 -12.69
N ALA A 381 -7.04 -15.32 -12.64
CA ALA A 381 -6.81 -16.16 -13.83
C ALA A 381 -8.11 -16.42 -14.58
N THR A 382 -9.19 -16.79 -13.89
CA THR A 382 -10.52 -17.02 -14.51
C THR A 382 -11.00 -15.77 -15.26
N PHE A 383 -10.86 -14.58 -14.67
CA PHE A 383 -11.23 -13.33 -15.36
C PHE A 383 -10.38 -13.09 -16.61
N LYS A 384 -9.04 -13.25 -16.51
CA LYS A 384 -8.09 -13.08 -17.62
C LYS A 384 -8.39 -14.03 -18.78
N ASP A 385 -8.66 -15.29 -18.47
CA ASP A 385 -8.93 -16.33 -19.46
C ASP A 385 -10.26 -16.09 -20.17
N LEU A 386 -11.32 -15.73 -19.44
CA LEU A 386 -12.63 -15.40 -20.03
C LEU A 386 -12.55 -14.13 -20.90
N VAL A 387 -11.87 -13.06 -20.44
CA VAL A 387 -11.62 -11.84 -21.23
C VAL A 387 -10.85 -12.14 -22.53
N SER A 388 -9.95 -13.12 -22.50
CA SER A 388 -9.24 -13.60 -23.69
C SER A 388 -10.16 -14.42 -24.59
N GLN A 389 -10.93 -15.36 -24.03
CA GLN A 389 -11.85 -16.25 -24.74
C GLN A 389 -12.96 -15.51 -25.50
N VAL A 390 -13.56 -14.47 -24.91
CA VAL A 390 -14.57 -13.64 -25.61
C VAL A 390 -13.96 -12.61 -26.58
N GLY A 391 -12.63 -12.62 -26.76
CA GLY A 391 -11.92 -11.70 -27.65
C GLY A 391 -11.95 -10.24 -27.21
N LEU A 392 -11.97 -9.98 -25.90
CA LEU A 392 -11.82 -8.62 -25.33
C LEU A 392 -10.35 -8.28 -25.07
N ALA A 393 -9.49 -9.26 -24.78
CA ALA A 393 -8.04 -9.03 -24.64
C ALA A 393 -7.43 -8.36 -25.90
N ALA A 394 -7.87 -8.75 -27.10
CA ALA A 394 -7.45 -8.16 -28.37
C ALA A 394 -7.99 -6.72 -28.62
N SER A 395 -8.88 -6.22 -27.75
CA SER A 395 -9.33 -4.82 -27.77
C SER A 395 -8.61 -3.93 -26.75
N LEU A 396 -7.70 -4.48 -25.96
CA LEU A 396 -6.84 -3.75 -25.03
C LEU A 396 -5.52 -3.41 -25.73
N LYS A 397 -5.45 -2.26 -26.40
CA LYS A 397 -4.30 -1.89 -27.23
C LYS A 397 -3.14 -1.32 -26.40
N PRO A 398 -1.86 -1.54 -26.78
CA PRO A 398 -0.72 -1.00 -26.03
C PRO A 398 -0.66 0.53 -25.93
N GLU A 399 -1.20 1.24 -26.93
CA GLU A 399 -1.22 2.70 -27.02
C GLU A 399 -2.44 3.37 -26.36
N GLU A 400 -3.41 2.59 -25.88
CA GLU A 400 -4.62 3.07 -25.19
C GLU A 400 -4.58 2.74 -23.70
N GLU A 401 -5.22 3.58 -22.89
CA GLU A 401 -5.25 3.47 -21.43
C GLU A 401 -6.54 2.84 -20.89
N TYR A 402 -6.41 1.93 -19.91
CA TYR A 402 -7.54 1.21 -19.33
C TYR A 402 -7.46 1.03 -17.81
N THR A 403 -8.59 0.72 -17.18
CA THR A 403 -8.62 0.08 -15.86
C THR A 403 -9.46 -1.19 -15.91
N LEU A 404 -8.90 -2.31 -15.44
CA LEU A 404 -9.58 -3.59 -15.31
C LEU A 404 -10.16 -3.75 -13.89
N LEU A 405 -11.46 -3.99 -13.81
CA LEU A 405 -12.18 -4.26 -12.57
C LEU A 405 -12.31 -5.79 -12.43
N ALA A 406 -11.23 -6.47 -12.07
CA ALA A 406 -11.11 -7.93 -12.15
C ALA A 406 -11.68 -8.65 -10.91
N PRO A 407 -12.74 -9.47 -11.04
CA PRO A 407 -13.22 -10.29 -9.92
C PRO A 407 -12.23 -11.39 -9.55
N LEU A 408 -12.24 -11.81 -8.29
CA LEU A 408 -11.57 -13.03 -7.84
C LEU A 408 -12.13 -14.27 -8.58
N ASN A 409 -11.31 -15.30 -8.80
CA ASN A 409 -11.75 -16.56 -9.44
C ASN A 409 -13.03 -17.15 -8.81
N GLY A 410 -13.20 -17.03 -7.49
CA GLY A 410 -14.37 -17.52 -6.75
C GLY A 410 -15.67 -16.72 -6.97
N ALA A 411 -15.64 -15.63 -7.73
CA ALA A 411 -16.82 -14.87 -8.15
C ALA A 411 -17.55 -15.49 -9.35
N PHE A 412 -16.92 -16.45 -10.04
CA PHE A 412 -17.47 -17.12 -11.23
C PHE A 412 -18.01 -18.50 -10.83
N SER A 413 -19.34 -18.65 -10.78
CA SER A 413 -20.01 -19.95 -10.59
C SER A 413 -20.15 -20.72 -11.90
N ASP A 414 -20.45 -22.02 -11.83
CA ASP A 414 -20.70 -22.86 -13.01
C ASP A 414 -21.78 -22.28 -13.94
N ASP A 415 -22.82 -21.64 -13.37
CA ASP A 415 -23.88 -20.94 -14.13
C ASP A 415 -23.34 -19.74 -14.93
N THR A 416 -22.32 -19.04 -14.42
CA THR A 416 -21.67 -17.92 -15.15
C THR A 416 -20.71 -18.42 -16.23
N LEU A 417 -20.07 -19.57 -16.00
CA LEU A 417 -19.14 -20.22 -16.94
C LEU A 417 -19.86 -20.94 -18.10
N THR A 418 -21.11 -21.36 -17.90
CA THR A 418 -21.96 -22.02 -18.92
C THR A 418 -22.90 -21.06 -19.66
N MET A 419 -22.83 -19.76 -19.38
CA MET A 419 -23.66 -18.72 -20.00
C MET A 419 -23.30 -18.49 -21.49
N ASP A 420 -24.28 -18.00 -22.27
CA ASP A 420 -24.05 -17.57 -23.65
C ASP A 420 -22.91 -16.52 -23.74
N GLN A 421 -21.91 -16.82 -24.56
CA GLN A 421 -20.67 -16.00 -24.67
C GLN A 421 -20.93 -14.54 -25.05
N ARG A 422 -22.06 -14.20 -25.68
CA ARG A 422 -22.43 -12.82 -26.01
C ARG A 422 -22.88 -12.07 -24.76
N ILE A 423 -23.61 -12.73 -23.87
CA ILE A 423 -24.04 -12.18 -22.58
C ILE A 423 -22.82 -12.04 -21.67
N LEU A 424 -21.97 -13.08 -21.60
CA LEU A 424 -20.71 -13.02 -20.87
C LEU A 424 -19.80 -11.90 -21.39
N LYS A 425 -19.72 -11.68 -22.70
CA LYS A 425 -18.97 -10.57 -23.30
C LYS A 425 -19.51 -9.20 -22.86
N LEU A 426 -20.83 -9.02 -22.82
CA LEU A 426 -21.46 -7.78 -22.31
C LEU A 426 -21.18 -7.56 -20.82
N ILE A 427 -21.17 -8.63 -20.01
CA ILE A 427 -20.78 -8.56 -18.59
C ILE A 427 -19.31 -8.14 -18.46
N LEU A 428 -18.39 -8.80 -19.17
CA LEU A 428 -16.96 -8.50 -19.11
C LEU A 428 -16.62 -7.12 -19.69
N GLN A 429 -17.37 -6.62 -20.68
CA GLN A 429 -17.27 -5.22 -21.14
C GLN A 429 -17.62 -4.20 -20.05
N ASN A 430 -18.34 -4.58 -19.00
CA ASN A 430 -18.58 -3.74 -17.82
C ASN A 430 -17.50 -3.85 -16.74
N HIS A 431 -16.50 -4.72 -16.93
CA HIS A 431 -15.34 -4.87 -16.05
C HIS A 431 -14.06 -4.25 -16.66
N ILE A 432 -14.21 -3.44 -17.72
CA ILE A 432 -13.13 -2.74 -18.43
C ILE A 432 -13.56 -1.27 -18.56
N LEU A 433 -12.68 -0.34 -18.16
CA LEU A 433 -12.85 1.11 -18.33
C LEU A 433 -11.88 1.62 -19.41
N LYS A 434 -12.29 2.62 -20.20
CA LYS A 434 -11.49 3.23 -21.30
C LYS A 434 -10.53 4.33 -20.84
N VAL A 435 -10.16 4.32 -19.56
CA VAL A 435 -9.35 5.34 -18.89
C VAL A 435 -8.53 4.68 -17.79
N LYS A 436 -7.28 5.12 -17.62
CA LYS A 436 -6.44 4.73 -16.49
C LYS A 436 -6.89 5.51 -15.25
N VAL A 437 -7.53 4.81 -14.32
CA VAL A 437 -7.99 5.32 -13.01
C VAL A 437 -7.34 4.47 -11.93
N GLY A 438 -6.59 5.11 -11.02
CA GLY A 438 -5.97 4.47 -9.87
C GLY A 438 -6.82 4.56 -8.61
N LEU A 439 -6.47 3.77 -7.59
CA LEU A 439 -7.21 3.72 -6.32
C LEU A 439 -7.27 5.08 -5.60
N ASN A 440 -6.23 5.92 -5.76
CA ASN A 440 -6.17 7.25 -5.15
C ASN A 440 -7.02 8.30 -5.89
N ASP A 441 -7.45 8.01 -7.12
CA ASP A 441 -8.28 8.89 -7.95
C ASP A 441 -9.79 8.64 -7.75
N LEU A 442 -10.14 7.61 -6.96
CA LEU A 442 -11.52 7.20 -6.71
C LEU A 442 -12.17 8.05 -5.60
N TYR A 443 -13.33 8.64 -5.89
CA TYR A 443 -14.10 9.45 -4.94
C TYR A 443 -15.57 9.06 -4.87
N ASN A 444 -16.21 9.34 -3.73
CA ASN A 444 -17.61 8.95 -3.50
C ASN A 444 -18.57 9.69 -4.44
N GLY A 445 -19.44 8.95 -5.13
CA GLY A 445 -20.38 9.51 -6.12
C GLY A 445 -19.77 9.74 -7.51
N GLN A 446 -18.53 9.30 -7.75
CA GLN A 446 -17.95 9.25 -9.08
C GLN A 446 -18.70 8.26 -9.97
N PHE A 447 -18.78 8.56 -11.27
CA PHE A 447 -19.26 7.64 -12.31
C PHE A 447 -18.10 7.19 -13.20
N LEU A 448 -17.97 5.89 -13.42
CA LEU A 448 -16.96 5.27 -14.29
C LEU A 448 -17.63 4.74 -15.56
N GLU A 449 -17.16 5.13 -16.75
CA GLU A 449 -17.71 4.64 -18.03
C GLU A 449 -17.00 3.36 -18.48
N THR A 450 -17.79 2.32 -18.77
CA THR A 450 -17.28 1.01 -19.19
C THR A 450 -17.03 0.94 -20.71
N LEU A 451 -16.26 -0.07 -21.13
CA LEU A 451 -16.10 -0.43 -22.55
C LEU A 451 -17.46 -0.73 -23.22
N GLY A 452 -18.42 -1.25 -22.45
CA GLY A 452 -19.81 -1.48 -22.85
C GLY A 452 -20.73 -0.24 -22.79
N GLY A 453 -20.23 0.94 -22.44
CA GLY A 453 -21.00 2.18 -22.37
C GLY A 453 -21.98 2.30 -21.20
N LYS A 454 -21.91 1.38 -20.22
CA LYS A 454 -22.60 1.54 -18.93
C LYS A 454 -21.84 2.56 -18.07
N LYS A 455 -22.53 3.14 -17.08
CA LYS A 455 -21.92 3.95 -16.02
C LYS A 455 -22.04 3.22 -14.69
N LEU A 456 -20.93 3.08 -13.98
CA LEU A 456 -20.85 2.45 -12.65
C LEU A 456 -20.63 3.53 -11.59
N ARG A 457 -21.34 3.45 -10.47
CA ARG A 457 -21.16 4.37 -9.33
C ARG A 457 -20.08 3.86 -8.38
N VAL A 458 -19.27 4.79 -7.89
CA VAL A 458 -18.24 4.53 -6.86
C VAL A 458 -18.76 4.95 -5.48
N PHE A 459 -18.70 4.03 -4.53
CA PHE A 459 -19.04 4.26 -3.13
C PHE A 459 -17.77 4.12 -2.28
N VAL A 460 -17.40 5.18 -1.55
CA VAL A 460 -16.21 5.20 -0.70
C VAL A 460 -16.64 5.23 0.77
N TYR A 461 -16.44 4.10 1.45
CA TYR A 461 -16.69 3.93 2.87
C TYR A 461 -15.39 4.12 3.67
N ARG A 462 -15.45 4.08 5.01
CA ARG A 462 -14.28 4.27 5.88
C ARG A 462 -13.15 3.25 5.63
N THR A 463 -13.52 2.02 5.27
CA THR A 463 -12.61 0.86 5.21
C THR A 463 -12.72 0.07 3.90
N ALA A 464 -13.57 0.50 2.96
CA ALA A 464 -13.85 -0.18 1.70
C ALA A 464 -14.15 0.83 0.59
N VAL A 465 -13.76 0.49 -0.65
CA VAL A 465 -14.18 1.17 -1.87
C VAL A 465 -14.95 0.15 -2.70
N CYS A 466 -16.12 0.53 -3.21
CA CYS A 466 -17.01 -0.39 -3.92
C CYS A 466 -17.55 0.26 -5.21
N VAL A 467 -17.83 -0.58 -6.20
CA VAL A 467 -18.34 -0.17 -7.52
C VAL A 467 -19.60 -0.99 -7.81
N GLU A 468 -20.75 -0.31 -7.88
CA GLU A 468 -22.08 -0.92 -7.81
C GLU A 468 -22.20 -1.90 -6.61
N ASN A 469 -22.50 -3.19 -6.81
CA ASN A 469 -22.63 -4.19 -5.74
C ASN A 469 -21.27 -4.66 -5.16
N SER A 470 -20.18 -4.55 -5.94
CA SER A 470 -18.95 -5.29 -5.67
C SER A 470 -17.90 -4.40 -5.01
N CYS A 471 -17.32 -4.88 -3.90
CA CYS A 471 -16.26 -4.16 -3.19
C CYS A 471 -14.86 -4.62 -3.59
N MET A 472 -13.94 -3.66 -3.62
CA MET A 472 -12.53 -3.89 -3.88
C MET A 472 -11.87 -4.65 -2.73
N VAL A 473 -10.90 -5.50 -3.08
CA VAL A 473 -9.99 -6.16 -2.14
C VAL A 473 -8.55 -5.71 -2.40
N ARG A 474 -7.64 -6.01 -1.47
CA ARG A 474 -6.21 -5.71 -1.66
C ARG A 474 -5.66 -6.49 -2.86
N GLY A 475 -4.83 -5.83 -3.67
CA GLY A 475 -4.29 -6.42 -4.90
C GLY A 475 -4.30 -5.50 -6.12
N SER A 476 -4.75 -4.25 -6.00
CA SER A 476 -4.62 -3.26 -7.07
C SER A 476 -3.15 -3.08 -7.48
N LYS A 477 -2.90 -3.03 -8.78
CA LYS A 477 -1.57 -2.84 -9.38
C LYS A 477 -1.65 -1.80 -10.50
N GLU A 478 -0.57 -1.06 -10.68
CA GLU A 478 -0.34 -0.21 -11.85
C GLU A 478 0.52 -0.94 -12.88
N GLY A 479 0.22 -0.75 -14.15
CA GLY A 479 1.07 -1.18 -15.26
C GLY A 479 1.15 -0.12 -16.35
N ARG A 480 1.82 -0.50 -17.45
CA ARG A 480 2.34 0.46 -18.43
C ARG A 480 1.26 1.34 -19.04
N ASN A 481 0.11 0.74 -19.36
CA ASN A 481 -1.06 1.36 -19.98
C ASN A 481 -2.35 1.21 -19.15
N GLY A 482 -2.27 1.00 -17.83
CA GLY A 482 -3.48 0.90 -17.04
C GLY A 482 -3.34 0.45 -15.59
N PHE A 483 -4.46 0.35 -14.90
CA PHE A 483 -4.55 -0.30 -13.59
C PHE A 483 -5.34 -1.61 -13.66
N ILE A 484 -5.04 -2.53 -12.75
CA ILE A 484 -5.99 -3.57 -12.34
C ILE A 484 -6.44 -3.30 -10.91
N HIS A 485 -7.72 -3.53 -10.65
CA HIS A 485 -8.38 -3.44 -9.35
C HIS A 485 -9.07 -4.77 -9.10
N VAL A 486 -8.85 -5.37 -7.93
CA VAL A 486 -9.39 -6.70 -7.62
C VAL A 486 -10.70 -6.57 -6.86
N PHE A 487 -11.73 -7.29 -7.29
CA PHE A 487 -13.10 -7.22 -6.74
C PHE A 487 -13.55 -8.56 -6.14
N ARG A 488 -14.40 -8.51 -5.11
CA ARG A 488 -14.95 -9.71 -4.46
C ARG A 488 -15.92 -10.48 -5.38
N GLU A 489 -16.75 -9.75 -6.11
CA GLU A 489 -17.88 -10.26 -6.89
C GLU A 489 -17.85 -9.72 -8.33
N ILE A 490 -18.61 -10.35 -9.23
CA ILE A 490 -18.94 -9.80 -10.55
C ILE A 490 -19.77 -8.52 -10.35
N ILE A 491 -19.38 -7.44 -11.04
CA ILE A 491 -20.08 -6.16 -11.04
C ILE A 491 -21.36 -6.28 -11.88
N GLN A 492 -22.49 -5.92 -11.27
CA GLN A 492 -23.83 -5.91 -11.87
C GLN A 492 -24.35 -4.46 -11.89
N PRO A 493 -24.30 -3.76 -13.04
CA PRO A 493 -24.82 -2.40 -13.16
C PRO A 493 -26.34 -2.39 -12.96
N ALA A 494 -26.85 -1.57 -12.05
CA ALA A 494 -28.29 -1.47 -11.82
C ALA A 494 -29.04 -0.96 -13.06
N GLU A 495 -30.17 -1.59 -13.40
CA GLU A 495 -30.98 -1.24 -14.59
C GLU A 495 -32.38 -0.70 -14.26
N LYS A 496 -32.81 -0.75 -13.00
CA LYS A 496 -34.15 -0.34 -12.52
C LYS A 496 -34.06 0.62 -11.35
N THR A 497 -35.02 1.53 -11.22
CA THR A 497 -35.23 2.37 -10.03
C THR A 497 -35.75 1.58 -8.83
N LEU A 498 -35.70 2.17 -7.64
CA LEU A 498 -36.31 1.62 -6.42
C LEU A 498 -37.80 1.30 -6.62
N HIS A 499 -38.56 2.21 -7.24
CA HIS A 499 -39.99 1.97 -7.56
C HIS A 499 -40.17 0.78 -8.50
N GLU A 500 -39.41 0.68 -9.59
CA GLU A 500 -39.55 -0.41 -10.56
C GLU A 500 -39.18 -1.78 -9.97
N LEU A 501 -38.19 -1.84 -9.07
CA LEU A 501 -37.86 -3.05 -8.32
C LEU A 501 -39.03 -3.46 -7.42
N LEU A 502 -39.54 -2.54 -6.58
CA LEU A 502 -40.71 -2.76 -5.72
C LEU A 502 -41.93 -3.26 -6.51
N ARG A 503 -42.20 -2.65 -7.66
CA ARG A 503 -43.31 -2.99 -8.56
C ARG A 503 -43.15 -4.36 -9.23
N SER A 504 -41.91 -4.78 -9.48
CA SER A 504 -41.62 -6.06 -10.15
C SER A 504 -41.70 -7.27 -9.21
N ASP A 505 -41.56 -7.08 -7.90
CA ASP A 505 -41.59 -8.17 -6.91
C ASP A 505 -42.84 -8.15 -6.04
N LYS A 506 -43.66 -9.20 -6.21
CA LYS A 506 -44.92 -9.41 -5.47
C LYS A 506 -44.74 -9.52 -3.95
N ARG A 507 -43.52 -9.76 -3.44
CA ARG A 507 -43.20 -9.76 -2.00
C ARG A 507 -43.39 -8.39 -1.34
N PHE A 508 -43.47 -7.29 -2.10
CA PHE A 508 -43.52 -5.92 -1.59
C PHE A 508 -44.84 -5.18 -1.83
N SER A 509 -45.85 -5.85 -2.39
CA SER A 509 -47.10 -5.20 -2.83
C SER A 509 -47.85 -4.43 -1.74
N ILE A 510 -47.81 -4.88 -0.47
CA ILE A 510 -48.41 -4.14 0.66
C ILE A 510 -47.59 -2.88 0.97
N PHE A 511 -46.26 -2.96 0.96
CA PHE A 511 -45.40 -1.80 1.20
C PHE A 511 -45.52 -0.76 0.09
N LEU A 512 -45.58 -1.19 -1.18
CA LEU A 512 -45.77 -0.29 -2.32
C LEU A 512 -47.12 0.44 -2.24
N SER A 513 -48.21 -0.25 -1.90
CA SER A 513 -49.52 0.38 -1.69
C SER A 513 -49.53 1.41 -0.55
N LEU A 514 -48.71 1.21 0.49
CA LEU A 514 -48.53 2.20 1.56
C LEU A 514 -47.68 3.40 1.11
N VAL A 515 -46.68 3.19 0.24
CA VAL A 515 -45.88 4.26 -0.38
C VAL A 515 -46.74 5.13 -1.31
N GLU A 516 -47.59 4.51 -2.12
CA GLU A 516 -48.59 5.17 -2.97
C GLU A 516 -49.56 6.02 -2.12
N ALA A 517 -50.17 5.43 -1.09
CA ALA A 517 -51.11 6.12 -0.19
C ALA A 517 -50.50 7.25 0.66
N ALA A 518 -49.17 7.31 0.73
CA ALA A 518 -48.41 8.35 1.43
C ALA A 518 -47.87 9.45 0.51
N ASP A 519 -48.15 9.39 -0.80
CA ASP A 519 -47.62 10.28 -1.83
C ASP A 519 -46.07 10.23 -1.96
N LEU A 520 -45.48 9.06 -1.72
CA LEU A 520 -44.02 8.84 -1.74
C LEU A 520 -43.50 8.17 -3.03
N GLU A 521 -44.37 7.90 -4.01
CA GLU A 521 -44.01 7.24 -5.28
C GLU A 521 -42.98 8.04 -6.09
N GLU A 522 -43.14 9.37 -6.18
CA GLU A 522 -42.19 10.24 -6.89
C GLU A 522 -40.78 10.18 -6.24
N VAL A 523 -40.72 10.13 -4.90
CA VAL A 523 -39.47 10.08 -4.13
C VAL A 523 -38.64 8.83 -4.45
N LEU A 524 -39.28 7.68 -4.67
CA LEU A 524 -38.59 6.43 -5.03
C LEU A 524 -38.30 6.29 -6.54
N SER A 525 -38.83 7.20 -7.35
CA SER A 525 -38.67 7.21 -8.81
C SER A 525 -37.66 8.24 -9.30
N GLN A 526 -37.44 9.32 -8.54
CA GLN A 526 -36.48 10.38 -8.87
C GLN A 526 -35.01 9.91 -8.82
N PRO A 527 -34.12 10.49 -9.65
CA PRO A 527 -32.67 10.30 -9.53
C PRO A 527 -32.15 10.76 -8.16
N GLY A 528 -31.20 10.01 -7.60
CA GLY A 528 -30.58 10.31 -6.31
C GLY A 528 -29.77 9.13 -5.79
N ASP A 529 -29.25 9.30 -4.57
CA ASP A 529 -28.57 8.25 -3.81
C ASP A 529 -29.42 7.93 -2.58
N TRP A 530 -30.03 6.74 -2.57
CA TRP A 530 -30.96 6.31 -1.52
C TRP A 530 -30.61 4.92 -0.99
N THR A 531 -30.90 4.69 0.29
CA THR A 531 -30.93 3.36 0.91
C THR A 531 -32.32 3.14 1.48
N LEU A 532 -33.01 2.10 1.00
CA LEU A 532 -34.40 1.80 1.33
C LEU A 532 -34.52 0.42 2.01
N PHE A 533 -35.09 0.41 3.22
CA PHE A 533 -35.37 -0.81 3.96
C PHE A 533 -36.80 -1.30 3.66
N VAL A 534 -36.95 -2.44 2.99
CA VAL A 534 -38.24 -2.87 2.43
C VAL A 534 -38.82 -4.05 3.23
N PRO A 535 -39.87 -3.83 4.05
CA PRO A 535 -40.58 -4.92 4.72
C PRO A 535 -41.39 -5.76 3.73
N THR A 536 -41.10 -7.06 3.69
CA THR A 536 -41.92 -8.04 2.94
C THR A 536 -43.37 -8.08 3.43
N ASN A 537 -44.30 -8.55 2.58
CA ASN A 537 -45.72 -8.72 2.94
C ASN A 537 -45.95 -9.53 4.23
N ASP A 538 -45.04 -10.44 4.61
CA ASP A 538 -45.05 -11.15 5.90
C ASP A 538 -45.03 -10.20 7.11
N ALA A 539 -44.34 -9.06 7.01
CA ALA A 539 -44.22 -8.08 8.09
C ALA A 539 -45.58 -7.47 8.48
N PHE A 540 -46.54 -7.48 7.57
CA PHE A 540 -47.90 -6.95 7.74
C PHE A 540 -48.95 -8.03 8.07
N LYS A 541 -48.51 -9.28 8.26
CA LYS A 541 -49.38 -10.45 8.49
C LYS A 541 -50.05 -10.37 9.87
N GLY A 542 -51.37 -10.41 9.89
CA GLY A 542 -52.19 -10.30 11.11
C GLY A 542 -52.90 -8.95 11.31
N LEU A 543 -52.74 -8.02 10.38
CA LEU A 543 -53.66 -6.88 10.23
C LEU A 543 -54.93 -7.32 9.51
N THR A 544 -56.07 -6.73 9.89
CA THR A 544 -57.29 -6.71 9.06
C THR A 544 -57.23 -5.58 8.03
N GLU A 545 -58.07 -5.62 7.00
CA GLU A 545 -58.18 -4.50 6.04
C GLU A 545 -58.63 -3.18 6.72
N GLN A 546 -59.41 -3.25 7.80
CA GLN A 546 -59.78 -2.08 8.61
C GLN A 546 -58.56 -1.48 9.34
N GLU A 547 -57.64 -2.32 9.81
CA GLU A 547 -56.40 -1.86 10.45
C GLU A 547 -55.41 -1.27 9.43
N LYS A 548 -55.33 -1.84 8.21
CA LYS A 548 -54.58 -1.22 7.10
C LYS A 548 -55.18 0.14 6.72
N GLN A 549 -56.50 0.24 6.59
CA GLN A 549 -57.16 1.51 6.29
C GLN A 549 -56.95 2.53 7.43
N THR A 550 -56.88 2.09 8.69
CA THR A 550 -56.57 2.95 9.83
C THR A 550 -55.14 3.52 9.75
N LEU A 551 -54.16 2.73 9.27
CA LEU A 551 -52.81 3.22 8.97
C LEU A 551 -52.79 4.23 7.81
N ILE A 552 -53.57 3.97 6.76
CA ILE A 552 -53.68 4.85 5.58
C ILE A 552 -54.33 6.19 5.93
N ASN A 553 -55.36 6.18 6.78
CA ASN A 553 -56.10 7.39 7.17
C ASN A 553 -55.26 8.38 7.99
N ASP A 554 -54.23 7.93 8.71
CA ASP A 554 -53.25 8.80 9.38
C ASP A 554 -52.02 9.00 8.48
N GLN A 555 -52.19 9.77 7.39
CA GLN A 555 -51.12 10.03 6.42
C GLN A 555 -49.84 10.60 7.06
N ASN A 556 -49.94 11.34 8.17
CA ASN A 556 -48.76 11.94 8.80
C ASN A 556 -47.97 10.90 9.62
N ALA A 557 -48.66 10.01 10.34
CA ALA A 557 -48.03 8.83 10.93
C ALA A 557 -47.43 7.91 9.85
N LEU A 558 -48.18 7.64 8.77
CA LEU A 558 -47.73 6.76 7.69
C LEU A 558 -46.47 7.31 6.99
N ARG A 559 -46.46 8.58 6.60
CA ARG A 559 -45.27 9.25 6.05
C ARG A 559 -44.08 9.18 7.01
N ASN A 560 -44.28 9.40 8.32
CA ASN A 560 -43.19 9.26 9.30
C ASN A 560 -42.63 7.83 9.35
N ILE A 561 -43.50 6.82 9.40
CA ILE A 561 -43.09 5.41 9.46
C ILE A 561 -42.33 5.02 8.18
N LEU A 562 -42.83 5.37 7.00
CA LEU A 562 -42.18 5.06 5.73
C LEU A 562 -40.86 5.82 5.54
N LEU A 563 -40.80 7.11 5.91
CA LEU A 563 -39.56 7.90 5.83
C LEU A 563 -38.51 7.52 6.89
N TYR A 564 -38.85 6.67 7.88
CA TYR A 564 -37.88 6.00 8.74
C TYR A 564 -37.23 4.78 8.07
N HIS A 565 -37.82 4.26 6.99
CA HIS A 565 -37.22 3.21 6.16
C HIS A 565 -36.32 3.76 5.04
N LEU A 566 -36.30 5.08 4.81
CA LEU A 566 -35.51 5.75 3.77
C LEU A 566 -34.35 6.53 4.38
N THR A 567 -33.17 6.43 3.77
CA THR A 567 -31.94 7.14 4.13
C THR A 567 -31.26 7.70 2.88
N ARG A 568 -30.63 8.88 2.98
CA ARG A 568 -29.87 9.51 1.88
C ARG A 568 -28.43 8.98 1.84
N GLY A 569 -27.95 8.64 0.65
CA GLY A 569 -26.70 7.92 0.41
C GLY A 569 -26.96 6.43 0.13
N VAL A 570 -26.09 5.80 -0.66
CA VAL A 570 -26.10 4.35 -0.93
C VAL A 570 -25.20 3.65 0.09
N PHE A 571 -25.77 2.74 0.88
CA PHE A 571 -25.06 1.99 1.92
C PHE A 571 -25.26 0.50 1.71
N ILE A 572 -24.27 -0.15 1.09
CA ILE A 572 -24.26 -1.60 0.86
C ILE A 572 -23.61 -2.33 2.04
N GLY A 573 -24.10 -3.52 2.37
CA GLY A 573 -23.60 -4.37 3.45
C GLY A 573 -22.13 -4.73 3.27
N ASN A 574 -21.75 -5.13 2.05
CA ASN A 574 -20.36 -5.40 1.67
C ASN A 574 -19.39 -4.20 1.91
N GLY A 575 -19.90 -2.97 2.03
CA GLY A 575 -19.12 -1.76 2.30
C GLY A 575 -18.85 -1.47 3.78
N PHE A 576 -19.49 -2.18 4.70
CA PHE A 576 -19.33 -1.98 6.14
C PHE A 576 -18.23 -2.87 6.74
N GLU A 577 -17.52 -2.33 7.74
CA GLU A 577 -16.56 -3.09 8.56
C GLU A 577 -17.30 -4.15 9.40
N PRO A 578 -16.98 -5.46 9.29
CA PRO A 578 -17.68 -6.51 10.02
C PRO A 578 -17.65 -6.32 11.54
N GLY A 579 -18.81 -6.49 12.17
CA GLY A 579 -18.99 -6.29 13.61
C GLY A 579 -19.14 -4.84 14.08
N VAL A 580 -18.91 -3.84 13.22
CA VAL A 580 -19.07 -2.41 13.57
C VAL A 580 -20.51 -1.95 13.36
N THR A 581 -21.08 -1.26 14.35
CA THR A 581 -22.40 -0.63 14.25
C THR A 581 -22.29 0.77 13.65
N ASN A 582 -22.70 0.90 12.39
CA ASN A 582 -22.84 2.15 11.67
C ASN A 582 -24.16 2.84 12.07
N ILE A 583 -24.13 4.16 12.25
CA ILE A 583 -25.30 4.94 12.67
C ILE A 583 -25.70 5.87 11.53
N LEU A 584 -26.82 5.59 10.87
CA LEU A 584 -27.35 6.41 9.78
C LEU A 584 -28.52 7.27 10.24
N LYS A 585 -28.70 8.44 9.61
CA LYS A 585 -29.83 9.34 9.83
C LYS A 585 -30.86 9.15 8.72
N THR A 586 -32.05 8.69 9.10
CA THR A 586 -33.19 8.54 8.18
C THR A 586 -33.76 9.89 7.76
N ILE A 587 -34.61 9.88 6.72
CA ILE A 587 -35.36 11.09 6.32
C ILE A 587 -36.29 11.56 7.44
N GLN A 588 -36.93 10.64 8.15
CA GLN A 588 -37.75 10.96 9.34
C GLN A 588 -36.95 11.72 10.42
N GLY A 589 -35.63 11.55 10.44
CA GLY A 589 -34.69 12.21 11.34
C GLY A 589 -34.21 11.31 12.47
N GLY A 590 -34.94 10.23 12.77
CA GLY A 590 -34.51 9.16 13.64
C GLY A 590 -33.27 8.41 13.11
N LYS A 591 -32.57 7.70 14.00
CA LYS A 591 -31.36 6.94 13.68
C LYS A 591 -31.68 5.49 13.35
N LEU A 592 -30.96 4.91 12.40
CA LEU A 592 -30.86 3.47 12.16
C LEU A 592 -29.48 2.97 12.57
N TYR A 593 -29.42 1.75 13.09
CA TYR A 593 -28.21 1.08 13.54
C TYR A 593 -27.94 -0.13 12.63
N LEU A 594 -26.86 -0.08 11.86
CA LEU A 594 -26.56 -1.02 10.78
C LEU A 594 -25.25 -1.75 11.05
N LYS A 595 -25.26 -3.07 11.00
CA LYS A 595 -24.14 -3.91 11.43
C LYS A 595 -24.08 -5.20 10.63
N VAL A 596 -22.92 -5.54 10.07
CA VAL A 596 -22.73 -6.82 9.37
C VAL A 596 -22.15 -7.84 10.32
N ILE A 597 -22.73 -9.04 10.37
CA ILE A 597 -22.24 -10.19 11.15
C ILE A 597 -22.39 -11.44 10.28
N ASN A 598 -21.28 -12.15 10.03
CA ASN A 598 -21.23 -13.35 9.19
C ASN A 598 -21.98 -13.12 7.86
N ASP A 599 -21.56 -12.09 7.14
CA ASP A 599 -22.08 -11.64 5.83
C ASP A 599 -23.59 -11.37 5.80
N THR A 600 -24.25 -11.29 6.96
CA THR A 600 -25.65 -10.88 7.13
C THR A 600 -25.71 -9.44 7.60
N LEU A 601 -26.49 -8.59 6.92
CA LEU A 601 -26.79 -7.24 7.39
C LEU A 601 -27.87 -7.27 8.50
N LEU A 602 -27.60 -6.60 9.63
CA LEU A 602 -28.57 -6.33 10.68
C LEU A 602 -28.96 -4.86 10.68
N VAL A 603 -30.25 -4.58 10.86
CA VAL A 603 -30.88 -3.26 10.90
C VAL A 603 -31.64 -3.14 12.23
N ASN A 604 -31.20 -2.28 13.14
CA ASN A 604 -31.70 -2.21 14.52
C ASN A 604 -31.70 -3.60 15.21
N GLU A 605 -30.61 -4.36 15.06
CA GLU A 605 -30.43 -5.76 15.50
C GLU A 605 -31.39 -6.79 14.85
N LEU A 606 -32.19 -6.41 13.85
CA LEU A 606 -32.99 -7.34 13.03
C LEU A 606 -32.20 -7.77 11.78
N LYS A 607 -32.09 -9.08 11.52
CA LYS A 607 -31.48 -9.57 10.28
C LYS A 607 -32.31 -9.20 9.05
N SER A 608 -31.66 -8.78 7.97
CA SER A 608 -32.25 -8.77 6.63
C SER A 608 -32.56 -10.21 6.17
N LYS A 609 -33.51 -10.34 5.24
CA LYS A 609 -33.72 -11.57 4.44
C LYS A 609 -32.79 -11.62 3.23
N GLU A 610 -32.48 -10.44 2.68
CA GLU A 610 -31.76 -10.21 1.42
C GLU A 610 -31.27 -8.75 1.48
N SER A 611 -30.07 -8.46 0.98
CA SER A 611 -29.43 -7.13 1.04
C SER A 611 -28.68 -6.84 -0.26
N ASP A 612 -28.26 -5.59 -0.43
CA ASP A 612 -27.46 -5.14 -1.58
C ASP A 612 -28.16 -5.28 -2.94
N VAL A 613 -29.50 -5.22 -2.94
CA VAL A 613 -30.33 -5.22 -4.16
C VAL A 613 -30.23 -3.84 -4.83
N MET A 614 -29.30 -3.71 -5.76
CA MET A 614 -28.93 -2.43 -6.39
C MET A 614 -30.02 -1.85 -7.31
N ALA A 615 -30.24 -0.54 -7.19
CA ALA A 615 -31.15 0.26 -8.02
C ALA A 615 -30.40 1.43 -8.66
N THR A 616 -30.88 1.94 -9.81
CA THR A 616 -30.26 3.09 -10.52
C THR A 616 -30.21 4.36 -9.67
N ASN A 617 -31.14 4.51 -8.72
CA ASN A 617 -31.22 5.61 -7.76
C ASN A 617 -31.04 5.16 -6.28
N GLY A 618 -30.50 3.96 -6.02
CA GLY A 618 -30.26 3.54 -4.63
C GLY A 618 -29.89 2.07 -4.41
N VAL A 619 -30.19 1.56 -3.22
CA VAL A 619 -30.11 0.14 -2.83
C VAL A 619 -31.30 -0.25 -1.96
N ILE A 620 -31.79 -1.47 -2.14
CA ILE A 620 -32.84 -2.10 -1.32
C ILE A 620 -32.23 -3.12 -0.36
N HIS A 621 -32.68 -3.06 0.89
CA HIS A 621 -32.43 -4.08 1.92
C HIS A 621 -33.77 -4.67 2.38
N VAL A 622 -33.97 -5.96 2.15
CA VAL A 622 -35.25 -6.65 2.42
C VAL A 622 -35.30 -7.13 3.86
N ILE A 623 -36.38 -6.80 4.58
CA ILE A 623 -36.54 -7.11 6.01
C ILE A 623 -37.86 -7.86 6.30
N ASP A 624 -37.90 -8.51 7.47
CA ASP A 624 -39.01 -9.36 7.92
C ASP A 624 -40.05 -8.65 8.80
N LYS A 625 -39.77 -7.40 9.22
CA LYS A 625 -40.60 -6.59 10.14
C LYS A 625 -40.63 -5.13 9.69
N LEU A 626 -41.68 -4.41 10.08
CA LEU A 626 -41.75 -2.96 9.94
C LEU A 626 -40.79 -2.28 10.94
N LEU A 627 -39.93 -1.37 10.47
CA LEU A 627 -39.07 -0.56 11.33
C LEU A 627 -39.86 0.61 11.94
N TYR A 628 -39.54 0.95 13.19
CA TYR A 628 -40.14 2.08 13.89
C TYR A 628 -39.11 2.82 14.77
N PRO A 629 -39.09 4.18 14.77
CA PRO A 629 -38.16 4.97 15.59
C PRO A 629 -38.55 4.88 17.07
N ALA A 630 -37.74 4.19 17.87
CA ALA A 630 -38.04 3.89 19.29
C ALA A 630 -38.25 5.12 20.19
N ASP A 631 -37.79 6.30 19.78
CA ASP A 631 -37.98 7.56 20.51
C ASP A 631 -39.25 8.34 20.13
N THR A 632 -39.93 7.99 19.04
CA THR A 632 -41.16 8.70 18.61
C THR A 632 -42.38 8.11 19.31
N PRO A 633 -43.08 8.87 20.17
CA PRO A 633 -44.27 8.38 20.85
C PRO A 633 -45.48 8.31 19.91
N VAL A 634 -46.33 7.31 20.12
CA VAL A 634 -47.66 7.23 19.53
C VAL A 634 -48.66 7.94 20.46
N GLY A 635 -49.57 8.74 19.92
CA GLY A 635 -50.61 9.42 20.71
C GLY A 635 -52.04 8.90 20.54
N ASN A 636 -52.28 8.00 19.59
CA ASN A 636 -53.58 7.39 19.27
C ASN A 636 -53.60 5.92 19.71
N ASP A 637 -54.57 5.54 20.53
CA ASP A 637 -54.71 4.17 21.08
C ASP A 637 -54.95 3.10 19.99
N GLN A 638 -55.68 3.42 18.92
CA GLN A 638 -55.92 2.49 17.80
C GLN A 638 -54.63 2.23 17.03
N LEU A 639 -53.88 3.29 16.71
CA LEU A 639 -52.59 3.19 16.05
C LEU A 639 -51.57 2.43 16.93
N LEU A 640 -51.58 2.65 18.25
CA LEU A 640 -50.75 1.89 19.18
C LEU A 640 -51.08 0.39 19.16
N ALA A 641 -52.36 0.02 19.13
CA ALA A 641 -52.79 -1.38 19.06
C ALA A 641 -52.33 -2.05 17.75
N ILE A 642 -52.45 -1.34 16.62
CA ILE A 642 -52.00 -1.81 15.31
C ILE A 642 -50.47 -1.98 15.28
N LEU A 643 -49.71 -0.97 15.70
CA LEU A 643 -48.25 -1.02 15.72
C LEU A 643 -47.73 -2.12 16.66
N LYS A 644 -48.40 -2.38 17.80
CA LYS A 644 -48.08 -3.51 18.70
C LYS A 644 -48.30 -4.90 18.08
N LYS A 645 -49.13 -5.04 17.04
CA LYS A 645 -49.25 -6.31 16.29
C LYS A 645 -48.02 -6.56 15.40
N LEU A 646 -47.51 -5.49 14.78
CA LEU A 646 -46.41 -5.52 13.81
C LEU A 646 -45.03 -5.55 14.50
N ILE A 647 -44.84 -4.67 15.47
CA ILE A 647 -43.55 -4.35 16.10
C ILE A 647 -43.51 -5.00 17.48
N LYS A 648 -42.87 -6.17 17.55
CA LYS A 648 -42.70 -6.97 18.77
C LYS A 648 -41.28 -6.96 19.34
N TYR A 649 -40.35 -6.29 18.65
CA TYR A 649 -38.92 -6.29 18.96
C TYR A 649 -38.46 -5.06 19.78
N ILE A 650 -39.31 -4.05 19.93
CA ILE A 650 -39.12 -2.88 20.81
C ILE A 650 -40.41 -2.55 21.57
N GLN A 651 -40.27 -1.88 22.72
CA GLN A 651 -41.39 -1.31 23.44
C GLN A 651 -41.75 0.07 22.85
N ILE A 652 -42.90 0.18 22.19
CA ILE A 652 -43.39 1.45 21.64
C ILE A 652 -43.76 2.41 22.77
N LYS A 653 -43.19 3.63 22.74
CA LYS A 653 -43.55 4.73 23.64
C LYS A 653 -44.97 5.24 23.31
N PHE A 654 -45.79 5.46 24.33
CA PHE A 654 -47.12 6.05 24.17
C PHE A 654 -47.24 7.31 25.01
N VAL A 655 -47.67 8.42 24.38
CA VAL A 655 -47.93 9.70 25.04
C VAL A 655 -49.25 10.22 24.47
N ARG A 656 -50.34 10.03 25.20
CA ARG A 656 -51.71 10.31 24.74
C ARG A 656 -51.81 11.73 24.14
N GLY A 657 -52.27 11.84 22.90
CA GLY A 657 -52.40 13.10 22.18
C GLY A 657 -51.12 13.62 21.52
N SER A 658 -49.99 12.91 21.58
CA SER A 658 -48.80 13.26 20.76
C SER A 658 -49.06 13.01 19.28
N THR A 659 -48.71 13.98 18.44
CA THR A 659 -48.79 13.89 16.97
C THR A 659 -47.43 13.60 16.35
N PHE A 660 -47.42 13.01 15.16
CA PHE A 660 -46.21 12.87 14.37
C PHE A 660 -45.80 14.23 13.79
N LYS A 661 -44.49 14.47 13.69
CA LYS A 661 -43.96 15.69 13.09
C LYS A 661 -44.28 15.69 11.59
N GLU A 662 -44.91 16.75 11.09
CA GLU A 662 -45.11 16.90 9.66
C GLU A 662 -43.77 17.06 8.93
N ILE A 663 -43.58 16.27 7.86
CA ILE A 663 -42.36 16.26 7.04
C ILE A 663 -42.76 16.78 5.65
N PRO A 664 -42.37 18.01 5.27
CA PRO A 664 -42.79 18.60 4.01
C PRO A 664 -42.06 17.95 2.83
N LEU A 665 -42.79 17.41 1.86
CA LEU A 665 -42.22 16.75 0.69
C LEU A 665 -41.58 17.72 -0.34
N THR A 666 -41.52 19.02 -0.01
CA THR A 666 -41.00 20.08 -0.89
C THR A 666 -39.50 19.99 -1.19
N PHE A 667 -38.74 19.26 -0.37
CA PHE A 667 -37.34 18.93 -0.66
C PHE A 667 -37.16 17.70 -1.58
N TYR A 668 -38.25 17.15 -2.11
CA TYR A 668 -38.24 16.14 -3.18
C TYR A 668 -38.70 16.71 -4.52
N THR A 669 -39.77 17.50 -4.57
CA THR A 669 -40.42 17.92 -5.82
C THR A 669 -39.56 18.87 -6.68
N THR A 670 -38.63 18.30 -7.45
CA THR A 670 -37.78 19.02 -8.41
C THR A 670 -38.54 19.26 -9.70
N ARG A 671 -39.53 20.15 -9.67
CA ARG A 671 -40.33 20.51 -10.85
C ARG A 671 -39.50 21.31 -11.85
N ILE A 672 -39.07 20.65 -12.92
CA ILE A 672 -38.56 21.31 -14.14
C ILE A 672 -39.74 22.03 -14.81
N ILE A 673 -39.80 23.36 -14.66
CA ILE A 673 -40.83 24.19 -15.30
C ILE A 673 -40.27 24.68 -16.64
N THR A 674 -40.47 23.89 -17.70
CA THR A 674 -40.10 24.27 -19.08
C THR A 674 -41.00 25.38 -19.59
N LYS A 675 -40.67 26.62 -19.22
CA LYS A 675 -41.41 27.81 -19.64
C LYS A 675 -40.98 28.23 -21.04
N VAL A 676 -41.65 27.71 -22.06
CA VAL A 676 -41.51 28.22 -23.43
C VAL A 676 -41.92 29.69 -23.43
N VAL A 677 -41.00 30.56 -23.87
CA VAL A 677 -41.26 31.99 -24.07
C VAL A 677 -41.28 32.21 -25.58
N ASP A 678 -42.44 32.61 -26.12
CA ASP A 678 -42.59 32.84 -27.56
C ASP A 678 -41.57 33.87 -28.07
N PRO A 679 -40.88 33.60 -29.20
CA PRO A 679 -39.84 34.48 -29.71
C PRO A 679 -40.44 35.80 -30.19
N LYS A 680 -40.16 36.89 -29.48
CA LYS A 680 -40.43 38.25 -29.95
C LYS A 680 -39.51 38.59 -31.13
N ILE A 681 -40.00 38.31 -32.34
CA ILE A 681 -39.36 38.71 -33.59
C ILE A 681 -39.23 40.25 -33.59
N LYS A 682 -37.99 40.74 -33.56
CA LYS A 682 -37.66 42.13 -33.91
C LYS A 682 -37.12 42.14 -35.33
N VAL A 683 -37.96 42.56 -36.27
CA VAL A 683 -37.46 43.06 -37.56
C VAL A 683 -36.74 44.38 -37.29
N ILE A 684 -35.53 44.53 -37.81
CA ILE A 684 -34.78 45.79 -37.79
C ILE A 684 -34.53 46.18 -39.24
N GLU A 685 -35.35 47.08 -39.77
CA GLU A 685 -35.11 47.69 -41.07
C GLU A 685 -33.96 48.71 -40.92
N SER A 686 -32.79 48.39 -41.45
CA SER A 686 -31.65 49.30 -41.51
C SER A 686 -31.65 50.05 -42.84
N SER A 687 -32.10 51.30 -42.84
CA SER A 687 -31.93 52.21 -43.98
C SER A 687 -30.46 52.53 -44.21
N PHE A 688 -30.03 52.52 -45.46
CA PHE A 688 -28.68 52.94 -45.88
C PHE A 688 -28.67 54.44 -46.18
N GLU A 689 -27.74 55.18 -45.56
CA GLU A 689 -27.09 56.34 -46.19
C GLU A 689 -25.60 56.39 -45.82
N PRO A 690 -24.69 56.74 -46.74
CA PRO A 690 -23.24 56.73 -46.50
C PRO A 690 -22.68 58.12 -46.15
N ILE A 691 -21.89 58.22 -45.07
CA ILE A 691 -21.11 59.44 -44.77
C ILE A 691 -19.63 59.11 -44.60
N THR A 692 -18.79 59.82 -45.35
CA THR A 692 -17.32 59.74 -45.29
C THR A 692 -16.76 60.74 -44.27
N LYS A 693 -15.67 60.37 -43.57
CA LYS A 693 -14.40 61.11 -43.55
C LYS A 693 -13.35 60.58 -42.56
N LYS A 694 -12.10 60.63 -43.05
CA LYS A 694 -10.84 60.97 -42.36
C LYS A 694 -10.36 60.16 -41.14
N GLU A 695 -9.18 59.59 -41.34
CA GLU A 695 -8.12 59.50 -40.32
C GLU A 695 -7.61 60.91 -39.93
N ASP A 696 -7.06 61.05 -38.72
CA ASP A 696 -6.07 62.08 -38.40
C ASP A 696 -5.03 61.50 -37.42
N VAL A 697 -3.74 61.73 -37.68
CA VAL A 697 -2.61 61.04 -37.04
C VAL A 697 -1.81 61.99 -36.15
N LYS A 698 -1.29 61.52 -35.01
CA LYS A 698 -0.12 62.15 -34.36
C LYS A 698 0.96 61.15 -33.94
N THR A 699 2.15 61.40 -34.50
CA THR A 699 3.49 60.86 -34.20
C THR A 699 3.96 61.26 -32.79
N ILE A 700 5.09 60.79 -32.22
CA ILE A 700 6.50 60.87 -32.65
C ILE A 700 7.28 59.71 -31.98
N THR A 701 7.90 58.74 -32.67
CA THR A 701 9.20 58.72 -33.39
C THR A 701 10.48 58.66 -32.53
N ARG A 702 11.25 57.55 -32.62
CA ARG A 702 12.70 57.58 -32.92
C ARG A 702 13.16 56.30 -33.61
N VAL A 703 14.24 56.37 -34.40
CA VAL A 703 14.54 55.48 -35.54
C VAL A 703 15.78 54.59 -35.35
N VAL A 704 15.65 53.31 -35.71
CA VAL A 704 16.67 52.38 -36.25
C VAL A 704 15.93 51.43 -37.22
N GLY A 705 16.45 50.99 -38.37
CA GLY A 705 17.68 51.44 -39.04
C GLY A 705 18.20 50.63 -40.25
N GLY A 706 17.54 49.56 -40.74
CA GLY A 706 18.14 48.67 -41.76
C GLY A 706 17.20 47.90 -42.69
N THR A 707 17.35 48.18 -43.99
CA THR A 707 16.99 47.46 -45.24
C THR A 707 17.56 46.02 -45.34
N THR A 708 17.01 44.99 -46.03
CA THR A 708 15.74 44.75 -46.78
C THR A 708 15.51 43.23 -47.07
N ILE A 709 14.31 42.85 -47.59
CA ILE A 709 13.95 41.67 -48.44
C ILE A 709 13.55 40.31 -47.77
N ARG A 710 12.32 39.88 -48.14
CA ARG A 710 11.69 38.52 -48.29
C ARG A 710 12.57 37.27 -48.00
N LYS A 711 12.06 36.22 -47.32
CA LYS A 711 11.06 35.25 -47.88
C LYS A 711 10.40 34.34 -46.81
N GLU A 712 9.24 33.79 -47.21
CA GLU A 712 8.44 32.61 -46.78
C GLU A 712 8.88 31.56 -45.70
N ILE A 713 7.83 30.96 -45.08
CA ILE A 713 7.65 29.57 -44.54
C ILE A 713 7.82 29.28 -43.01
N GLU A 714 6.77 28.60 -42.49
CA GLU A 714 6.57 27.75 -41.28
C GLU A 714 6.84 28.17 -39.81
N VAL A 715 5.77 28.07 -39.00
CA VAL A 715 5.58 27.36 -37.70
C VAL A 715 6.87 26.91 -36.96
N PRO A 716 7.11 27.20 -35.65
CA PRO A 716 6.17 26.79 -34.57
C PRO A 716 6.14 27.57 -33.22
N SER A 717 5.19 27.14 -32.37
CA SER A 717 5.24 26.99 -30.89
C SER A 717 5.03 28.16 -29.87
N ILE A 718 4.06 27.94 -28.96
CA ILE A 718 4.11 27.98 -27.47
C ILE A 718 4.85 29.20 -26.82
N THR A 719 4.29 30.05 -25.93
CA THR A 719 3.70 29.75 -24.59
C THR A 719 3.13 31.02 -23.89
N LYS A 720 2.09 30.88 -23.02
CA LYS A 720 1.85 31.65 -21.74
C LYS A 720 1.74 33.21 -21.78
N VAL A 721 1.18 33.97 -20.82
CA VAL A 721 0.37 33.75 -19.58
C VAL A 721 -0.72 34.85 -19.50
N THR A 722 -1.93 34.52 -19.04
CA THR A 722 -2.77 35.43 -18.21
C THR A 722 -3.70 34.58 -17.34
N LYS A 723 -3.26 34.19 -16.15
CA LYS A 723 -3.47 34.92 -14.88
C LYS A 723 -4.92 34.80 -14.39
N VAL A 724 -5.18 33.72 -13.65
CA VAL A 724 -6.35 33.59 -12.79
C VAL A 724 -6.39 34.76 -11.82
N ILE A 725 -7.57 35.36 -11.64
CA ILE A 725 -7.87 36.20 -10.47
C ILE A 725 -8.86 35.38 -9.65
N GLU A 726 -8.38 34.84 -8.53
CA GLU A 726 -9.27 34.28 -7.52
C GLU A 726 -10.01 35.46 -6.87
N GLY A 727 -11.32 35.53 -7.09
CA GLY A 727 -12.18 36.37 -6.26
C GLY A 727 -12.38 35.70 -4.92
N GLU A 728 -12.18 36.43 -3.83
CA GLU A 728 -12.42 35.91 -2.48
C GLU A 728 -13.87 35.44 -2.34
N PRO A 729 -14.13 34.23 -1.78
CA PRO A 729 -15.50 33.79 -1.53
C PRO A 729 -16.11 34.59 -0.38
N GLU A 730 -17.16 35.37 -0.65
CA GLU A 730 -17.89 36.10 0.39
C GLU A 730 -18.54 35.13 1.41
N PHE A 731 -17.93 35.00 2.59
CA PHE A 731 -18.43 34.17 3.68
C PHE A 731 -19.65 34.79 4.36
N LYS A 732 -20.84 34.56 3.80
CA LYS A 732 -22.10 34.94 4.44
C LYS A 732 -22.46 33.96 5.55
N LEU A 733 -22.55 34.43 6.80
CA LEU A 733 -23.11 33.64 7.90
C LEU A 733 -24.62 33.44 7.69
N VAL A 734 -25.00 32.21 7.35
CA VAL A 734 -26.40 31.76 7.27
C VAL A 734 -26.85 31.29 8.65
N ARG A 735 -28.06 31.65 9.08
CA ARG A 735 -28.60 31.17 10.37
C ARG A 735 -29.24 29.79 10.23
N GLU A 736 -29.26 29.04 11.32
CA GLU A 736 -29.83 27.69 11.38
C GLU A 736 -31.32 27.72 11.02
N GLY A 737 -31.66 27.26 9.81
CA GLY A 737 -33.03 27.19 9.29
C GLY A 737 -33.27 27.78 7.90
N GLU A 738 -32.35 28.56 7.32
CA GLU A 738 -32.54 29.14 5.98
C GLU A 738 -32.32 28.14 4.84
N THR A 739 -33.22 28.12 3.85
CA THR A 739 -33.11 27.35 2.60
C THR A 739 -32.33 28.11 1.53
N ILE A 740 -31.29 27.49 0.95
CA ILE A 740 -30.50 28.08 -0.13
C ILE A 740 -31.09 27.68 -1.49
N THR A 741 -31.71 28.63 -2.20
CA THR A 741 -32.04 28.45 -3.62
C THR A 741 -30.81 28.71 -4.50
N LYS A 742 -30.14 27.64 -4.93
CA LYS A 742 -29.05 27.74 -5.91
C LYS A 742 -29.64 27.71 -7.33
N VAL A 743 -29.80 28.89 -7.92
CA VAL A 743 -30.19 29.01 -9.34
C VAL A 743 -28.95 28.70 -10.20
N ILE A 744 -29.03 27.65 -11.01
CA ILE A 744 -28.02 27.39 -12.03
C ILE A 744 -28.58 27.91 -13.35
N HIS A 745 -27.99 29.01 -13.84
CA HIS A 745 -28.17 29.40 -15.23
C HIS A 745 -27.21 28.56 -16.08
N GLY A 746 -27.73 27.56 -16.77
CA GLY A 746 -27.03 26.95 -17.89
C GLY A 746 -26.80 28.01 -18.98
N GLU A 747 -25.67 27.92 -19.69
CA GLU A 747 -25.41 28.83 -20.81
C GLU A 747 -26.53 28.70 -21.86
N PRO A 748 -27.04 29.82 -22.40
CA PRO A 748 -28.19 29.77 -23.30
C PRO A 748 -27.80 29.09 -24.61
N ILE A 749 -28.53 28.04 -24.99
CA ILE A 749 -28.31 27.35 -26.27
C ILE A 749 -28.85 28.25 -27.38
N ILE A 750 -27.93 28.90 -28.10
CA ILE A 750 -28.23 29.76 -29.24
C ILE A 750 -28.17 28.92 -30.52
N LYS A 751 -29.33 28.59 -31.09
CA LYS A 751 -29.44 27.97 -32.41
C LYS A 751 -29.61 29.06 -33.46
N LYS A 752 -28.58 29.26 -34.27
CA LYS A 752 -28.65 30.06 -35.50
C LYS A 752 -28.92 29.16 -36.69
N TYR A 753 -29.93 29.48 -37.48
CA TYR A 753 -30.18 28.84 -38.78
C TYR A 753 -30.84 29.81 -39.75
N THR A 754 -30.47 29.72 -41.03
CA THR A 754 -31.05 30.57 -42.07
C THR A 754 -32.38 29.96 -42.54
N LYS A 755 -33.47 30.72 -42.44
CA LYS A 755 -34.78 30.34 -42.96
C LYS A 755 -35.14 31.27 -44.12
N ILE A 756 -35.48 30.71 -45.27
CA ILE A 756 -35.99 31.52 -46.40
C ILE A 756 -37.45 31.88 -46.09
N ILE A 757 -37.74 33.18 -46.14
CA ILE A 757 -39.09 33.75 -46.01
C ILE A 757 -39.25 34.72 -47.17
N ASP A 758 -40.33 34.60 -47.93
CA ASP A 758 -40.64 35.42 -49.11
C ASP A 758 -39.46 35.67 -50.06
N GLY A 759 -38.77 34.57 -50.41
CA GLY A 759 -37.63 34.54 -51.33
C GLY A 759 -36.28 34.99 -50.75
N HIS A 760 -36.25 35.54 -49.53
CA HIS A 760 -35.05 36.12 -48.94
C HIS A 760 -34.51 35.26 -47.77
N PRO A 761 -33.19 35.04 -47.66
CA PRO A 761 -32.60 34.30 -46.56
C PRO A 761 -32.54 35.16 -45.28
N VAL A 762 -33.29 34.76 -44.26
CA VAL A 762 -33.32 35.44 -42.94
C VAL A 762 -32.57 34.60 -41.92
N GLU A 763 -31.60 35.18 -41.21
CA GLU A 763 -30.98 34.52 -40.04
C GLU A 763 -31.99 34.47 -38.87
N VAL A 764 -32.45 33.26 -38.53
CA VAL A 764 -33.24 33.04 -37.32
C VAL A 764 -32.30 32.65 -36.18
N THR A 765 -32.38 33.37 -35.06
CA THR A 765 -31.62 33.09 -33.84
C THR A 765 -32.58 32.68 -32.73
N GLU A 766 -32.76 31.37 -32.53
CA GLU A 766 -33.49 30.85 -31.38
C GLU A 766 -32.56 30.83 -30.15
N LYS A 767 -33.04 31.39 -29.03
CA LYS A 767 -32.32 31.37 -27.75
C LYS A 767 -33.10 30.53 -26.75
N GLN A 768 -32.71 29.26 -26.59
CA GLN A 768 -33.31 28.36 -25.61
C GLN A 768 -32.64 28.58 -24.24
N VAL A 769 -33.43 28.88 -23.21
CA VAL A 769 -32.95 29.08 -21.83
C VAL A 769 -33.64 28.06 -20.93
N THR A 770 -32.85 27.21 -20.28
CA THR A 770 -33.32 26.25 -19.29
C THR A 770 -33.03 26.82 -17.90
N GLU A 771 -34.07 27.13 -17.11
CA GLU A 771 -33.91 27.42 -15.68
C GLU A 771 -33.93 26.11 -14.89
N GLU A 772 -32.76 25.65 -14.43
CA GLU A 772 -32.69 24.56 -13.45
C GLU A 772 -32.68 25.14 -12.03
N ARG A 773 -33.72 24.79 -11.25
CA ARG A 773 -33.87 25.18 -9.84
C ARG A 773 -33.66 23.97 -8.95
N ILE A 774 -32.41 23.76 -8.54
CA ILE A 774 -32.08 22.71 -7.56
C ILE A 774 -32.36 23.24 -6.15
N ILE A 775 -33.40 22.72 -5.51
CA ILE A 775 -33.69 22.99 -4.09
C ILE A 775 -32.83 22.05 -3.25
N GLN A 776 -31.62 22.48 -2.91
CA GLN A 776 -30.78 21.72 -1.97
C GLN A 776 -31.26 21.97 -0.53
N GLY A 777 -31.81 20.92 0.10
CA GLY A 777 -31.99 20.89 1.55
C GLY A 777 -30.64 21.04 2.28
N PRO A 778 -30.65 21.51 3.54
CA PRO A 778 -29.46 22.02 4.22
C PRO A 778 -28.28 21.04 4.23
N GLU A 779 -27.11 21.53 3.82
CA GLU A 779 -25.85 20.78 3.88
C GLU A 779 -25.47 20.49 5.34
N LEU A 780 -25.33 19.22 5.68
CA LEU A 780 -24.63 18.80 6.90
C LEU A 780 -23.14 18.76 6.59
N LYS A 781 -22.40 19.78 7.04
CA LYS A 781 -20.94 19.71 7.09
C LYS A 781 -20.52 18.55 7.99
N TYR A 782 -19.81 17.57 7.44
CA TYR A 782 -19.18 16.52 8.23
C TYR A 782 -17.97 17.10 8.97
N THR A 783 -18.08 17.26 10.28
CA THR A 783 -16.95 17.70 11.12
C THR A 783 -15.89 16.60 11.17
N GLN A 784 -14.88 16.72 10.32
CA GLN A 784 -13.71 15.84 10.33
C GLN A 784 -12.88 16.10 11.59
N ILE A 785 -13.00 15.23 12.60
CA ILE A 785 -12.09 15.24 13.76
C ILE A 785 -10.79 14.52 13.36
N THR A 786 -9.92 15.22 12.64
CA THR A 786 -8.52 14.83 12.45
C THR A 786 -7.74 15.09 13.73
N THR A 787 -7.37 14.03 14.44
CA THR A 787 -6.44 14.12 15.58
C THR A 787 -5.03 14.44 15.08
N GLY A 788 -4.67 15.73 15.04
CA GLY A 788 -3.43 16.19 14.41
C GLY A 788 -2.89 17.53 14.92
N GLY A 789 -2.37 17.55 16.17
CA GLY A 789 -1.38 18.53 16.64
C GLY A 789 -1.84 19.98 16.88
N GLY A 790 -2.01 20.36 18.16
CA GLY A 790 -2.16 21.76 18.57
C GLY A 790 -2.49 21.90 20.06
N ALA A 791 -1.57 22.45 20.85
CA ALA A 791 -1.67 22.47 22.32
C ALA A 791 -2.67 23.50 22.89
N GLU A 792 -3.29 24.33 22.04
CA GLU A 792 -4.24 25.37 22.47
C GLU A 792 -5.70 24.90 22.51
N ALA A 793 -6.01 23.71 21.95
CA ALA A 793 -7.38 23.19 21.86
C ALA A 793 -7.96 22.67 23.19
N GLU A 794 -7.12 22.33 24.19
CA GLU A 794 -7.58 21.77 25.47
C GLU A 794 -8.20 22.81 26.41
N GLU A 795 -7.81 24.09 26.35
CA GLU A 795 -8.32 25.09 27.30
C GLU A 795 -9.72 25.58 26.94
N THR A 796 -10.05 25.67 25.66
CA THR A 796 -11.38 26.04 25.16
C THR A 796 -12.43 24.99 25.53
N LEU A 797 -12.06 23.70 25.52
CA LEU A 797 -12.99 22.60 25.76
C LEU A 797 -13.43 22.51 27.24
N LYS A 798 -12.59 22.93 28.19
CA LYS A 798 -12.96 23.01 29.62
C LYS A 798 -13.96 24.13 29.91
N LYS A 799 -13.79 25.30 29.27
CA LYS A 799 -14.64 26.48 29.50
C LYS A 799 -16.06 26.34 28.95
N LEU A 800 -16.34 25.33 28.14
CA LEU A 800 -17.67 25.03 27.57
C LEU A 800 -18.42 23.89 28.30
N LEU A 801 -17.95 23.44 29.48
CA LEU A 801 -18.53 22.32 30.22
C LEU A 801 -18.90 22.62 31.69
N GLU A 802 -18.68 23.85 32.19
CA GLU A 802 -18.90 24.18 33.62
C GLU A 802 -20.07 25.14 33.90
N GLU A 803 -20.74 25.70 32.87
CA GLU A 803 -21.86 26.63 33.04
C GLU A 803 -23.18 26.08 32.45
N GLU A 804 -24.00 25.39 33.26
CA GLU A 804 -25.36 25.85 33.61
C GLU A 804 -26.11 24.97 34.65
N THR A 805 -25.90 25.29 35.94
CA THR A 805 -26.95 25.30 36.99
C THR A 805 -27.41 23.93 37.61
N PRO A 806 -28.25 23.86 38.69
CA PRO A 806 -27.79 23.17 39.91
C PRO A 806 -28.79 22.23 40.64
N VAL A 807 -28.34 21.07 41.13
CA VAL A 807 -29.21 20.13 41.89
C VAL A 807 -28.90 20.08 43.40
N ARG A 808 -29.97 20.16 44.21
CA ARG A 808 -29.96 20.17 45.69
C ARG A 808 -29.43 18.86 46.30
N LYS A 809 -28.71 18.96 47.42
CA LYS A 809 -28.50 17.85 48.36
C LYS A 809 -29.74 17.66 49.25
N ILE A 810 -30.21 16.40 49.37
CA ILE A 810 -31.11 15.93 50.44
C ILE A 810 -30.50 14.65 51.06
N GLN A 811 -30.88 14.32 52.29
CA GLN A 811 -30.14 13.45 53.22
C GLN A 811 -30.66 12.01 53.34
N THR A 812 -29.74 11.07 53.63
CA THR A 812 -29.92 9.84 54.48
C THR A 812 -30.92 8.75 54.00
N SER A 813 -30.80 7.46 54.31
CA SER A 813 -30.20 6.78 55.47
C SER A 813 -29.99 5.25 55.24
N ARG A 814 -29.17 4.57 56.09
CA ARG A 814 -29.35 3.20 56.70
C ARG A 814 -29.61 1.95 55.79
N ARG A 815 -29.19 0.71 56.10
CA ARG A 815 -28.31 0.11 57.14
C ARG A 815 -27.93 -1.35 56.73
N THR A 816 -26.78 -1.85 57.21
CA THR A 816 -26.41 -3.25 57.66
C THR A 816 -27.32 -4.46 57.34
N GLN A 817 -26.84 -5.69 57.09
CA GLN A 817 -25.75 -6.48 57.73
C GLN A 817 -25.07 -7.41 56.68
N GLY A 818 -23.98 -8.16 56.94
CA GLY A 818 -23.15 -8.36 58.14
C GLY A 818 -21.94 -9.28 57.84
N SER A 819 -21.05 -9.53 58.82
CA SER A 819 -19.81 -10.30 58.60
C SER A 819 -19.36 -11.17 59.80
N PRO A 820 -18.59 -12.22 59.49
CA PRO A 820 -17.36 -12.53 60.25
C PRO A 820 -16.18 -12.95 59.35
N ARG A 821 -14.88 -12.99 59.72
CA ARG A 821 -13.99 -12.42 60.78
C ARG A 821 -12.54 -12.55 60.17
N ARG A 822 -11.35 -12.76 60.78
CA ARG A 822 -10.87 -13.00 62.16
C ARG A 822 -9.34 -12.67 62.34
N ARG A 823 -8.98 -11.40 62.62
CA ARG A 823 -7.71 -10.98 63.33
C ARG A 823 -6.37 -11.09 62.56
N THR A 824 -5.26 -10.38 62.87
CA THR A 824 -4.92 -9.24 63.79
C THR A 824 -3.68 -8.49 63.20
N ARG A 825 -3.48 -7.16 63.28
CA ARG A 825 -3.01 -6.32 64.43
C ARG A 825 -1.62 -6.75 64.97
N LEU A 826 -0.64 -5.88 65.32
CA LEU A 826 -0.53 -4.42 65.54
C LEU A 826 0.52 -3.77 64.56
N VAL A 827 1.32 -2.70 64.75
CA VAL A 827 1.70 -1.77 65.85
C VAL A 827 2.07 -0.33 65.33
N ARG A 828 2.68 0.51 66.19
CA ARG A 828 3.28 1.88 66.07
C ARG A 828 4.27 2.02 67.28
N PRO A 829 4.91 3.16 67.66
CA PRO A 829 5.05 4.54 67.10
C PRO A 829 6.56 4.90 66.84
N GLY A 830 7.04 6.14 66.65
CA GLY A 830 6.45 7.45 66.34
C GLY A 830 7.11 8.67 67.04
N ALA A 831 7.09 9.84 66.37
CA ALA A 831 7.27 11.23 66.88
C ALA A 831 8.68 11.92 66.94
N LYS A 832 8.73 13.08 66.25
CA LYS A 832 9.35 14.39 66.61
C LYS A 832 10.86 14.71 66.44
N LYS A 833 11.07 15.71 65.56
CA LYS A 833 11.74 17.03 65.77
C LYS A 833 13.19 17.29 65.28
N GLN A 834 13.33 18.55 64.83
CA GLN A 834 14.51 19.46 64.85
C GLN A 834 15.63 19.33 63.80
N ASN A 835 15.49 20.20 62.78
CA ASN A 835 16.54 21.10 62.26
C ASN A 835 17.21 21.91 63.42
N PRO A 836 18.41 22.54 63.29
CA PRO A 836 18.90 23.15 62.03
C PRO A 836 20.42 23.12 61.71
N GLN A 837 20.72 23.40 60.42
CA GLN A 837 21.83 24.22 59.87
C GLN A 837 23.34 23.92 60.10
N LYS A 838 24.08 24.09 58.98
CA LYS A 838 25.51 24.46 58.81
C LYS A 838 26.57 23.42 59.21
N GLY A 839 27.69 23.36 58.48
CA GLY A 839 28.82 22.52 58.90
C GLY A 839 30.08 22.57 58.04
N ASN A 840 29.99 22.31 56.73
CA ASN A 840 30.94 22.62 55.64
C ASN A 840 30.46 21.94 54.34
#